data_AF-A0A366H1E0-F1
#
_entry.id   AF-A0A366H1E0-F1
#
_cell.length_a   1.000
_cell.length_b   1.000
_cell.length_c   1.000
_cell.angle_alpha   90.00
_cell.angle_beta   90.00
_cell.angle_gamma   90.00
#
_symmetry.space_group_name_H-M   'P 1'
#
loop_
_entity.id
_entity.type
_entity.pdbx_description
1 polymer ?
#
loop_
_entity_poly.entity_id
_entity_poly.type
_entity_poly.pdbx_seq_one_letter_code
_entity_poly.pdbx_strand_id
1 'polypeptide(L)'
;MTRFPKPLLSAISFLALTLSTPLHGQDNSTPGKQAWTLKTFRVLEMALGYEPAKKLPEATADAATWDKAIAGSTAVWVRRMREQGINLGEDAKALYDPESETLSLYANPEAIEMVESYTDVLCTQAPKRITFTLEVLEGPSAAVRALTAKAQPLPSHATMRREFDALVSRKEARHLGSLRLESRSGQRSTMQSGPEQDSPRAFIRNEPGAVTALAETRTAGIKLEVDPVIGPDGWTMDLSYDLEVNSAPPQLREVLSPPLGDSQVRKLPVLDFCLARVNSALTYNGDDTRLLGVWTPCEANGQPRHEVLQAAFLRMAPVPLMRDLNPLVEAKLREHLHRQGRIPVVEAKAELTAPAGKGMKRQEFKVPRWFLFNAELTKNTEEQRVLILRDDMTTCIVPAPQPAKAVPPDPFEPMEVATRWMVPFPDGTNLRYHPNKNILEVVHTEEGLSKVERFVDFLWNNTPKVLAFSLHIVQADGATLREMAKDSASRADHNSTWAKMEEAVRAGNATVLSTQRLETRSGQRAKLSVGLERATVGAFEKTDRGTIEAKTDSKMIGTTWEIDPVLSPDLRTIDVNLSLEHHFAPLQSSAPAAASTPVVGLETEKVFAAKVVSAYTLQTGTTRLISLWKPTGTPELDGKDVMQAAFLRADIVSVVDREAP
;
A
#
# COMPACT_ATOMS: atom_id res chain seq x y z
N MET A 1 -13.42 20.07 -37.08
CA MET A 1 -14.58 20.69 -36.39
C MET A 1 -15.59 19.61 -36.07
N THR A 2 -15.42 18.91 -34.96
CA THR A 2 -16.34 17.89 -34.46
C THR A 2 -16.70 18.28 -33.04
N ARG A 3 -17.97 18.65 -32.83
CA ARG A 3 -18.51 19.03 -31.52
C ARG A 3 -18.58 17.77 -30.66
N PHE A 4 -17.74 17.66 -29.63
CA PHE A 4 -17.94 16.69 -28.56
C PHE A 4 -19.24 17.02 -27.80
N PRO A 5 -20.06 16.03 -27.43
CA PRO A 5 -21.23 16.27 -26.60
C PRO A 5 -20.77 16.71 -25.20
N LYS A 6 -21.39 17.77 -24.68
CA LYS A 6 -21.21 18.21 -23.29
C LYS A 6 -21.62 17.06 -22.37
N PRO A 7 -20.81 16.67 -21.36
CA PRO A 7 -21.27 15.72 -20.35
C PRO A 7 -22.41 16.37 -19.55
N LEU A 8 -23.54 15.67 -19.43
CA LEU A 8 -24.58 15.96 -18.46
C LEU A 8 -24.00 15.68 -17.06
N LEU A 9 -23.49 16.72 -16.40
CA LEU A 9 -23.30 16.71 -14.95
C LEU A 9 -24.69 16.94 -14.33
N SER A 10 -25.23 15.90 -13.70
CA SER A 10 -26.44 15.97 -12.89
C SER A 10 -26.23 16.98 -11.76
N ALA A 11 -27.18 17.91 -11.60
CA ALA A 11 -27.20 18.85 -10.49
C ALA A 11 -27.33 18.08 -9.17
N ILE A 12 -26.29 18.12 -8.35
CA ILE A 12 -26.29 17.60 -6.97
C ILE A 12 -26.95 18.68 -6.10
N SER A 13 -28.20 18.46 -5.73
CA SER A 13 -28.97 19.33 -4.86
C SER A 13 -28.91 18.81 -3.42
N PHE A 14 -28.31 19.58 -2.52
CA PHE A 14 -28.38 19.35 -1.08
C PHE A 14 -29.79 19.69 -0.58
N LEU A 15 -30.47 18.73 0.05
CA LEU A 15 -31.67 18.99 0.86
C LEU A 15 -31.29 18.81 2.34
N ALA A 16 -30.76 19.86 2.95
CA ALA A 16 -30.53 19.92 4.39
C ALA A 16 -31.88 20.18 5.09
N LEU A 17 -32.43 19.16 5.73
CA LEU A 17 -33.54 19.30 6.68
C LEU A 17 -32.94 19.46 8.08
N THR A 18 -32.60 20.70 8.45
CA THR A 18 -32.24 21.03 9.82
C THR A 18 -33.49 20.98 10.69
N LEU A 19 -33.72 19.85 11.37
CA LEU A 19 -34.51 19.84 12.61
C LEU A 19 -33.60 20.27 13.75
N SER A 20 -33.20 21.55 13.77
CA SER A 20 -32.86 22.20 15.02
C SER A 20 -34.20 22.52 15.69
N THR A 21 -34.60 21.74 16.70
CA THR A 21 -35.61 22.23 17.63
C THR A 21 -35.06 23.53 18.22
N PRO A 22 -35.78 24.67 18.12
CA PRO A 22 -35.34 25.89 18.76
C PRO A 22 -35.39 25.64 20.26
N LEU A 23 -34.22 25.47 20.88
CA LEU A 23 -34.06 25.58 22.33
C LEU A 23 -34.61 26.96 22.73
N HIS A 24 -35.82 26.94 23.29
CA HIS A 24 -36.48 28.11 23.84
C HIS A 24 -35.64 28.68 25.00
N GLY A 25 -35.21 29.93 24.85
CA GLY A 25 -34.99 30.85 25.96
C GLY A 25 -33.80 30.59 26.88
N GLN A 26 -32.58 30.83 26.39
CA GLN A 26 -31.53 31.38 27.26
C GLN A 26 -31.00 32.68 26.65
N ASP A 27 -31.40 33.77 27.29
CA ASP A 27 -31.01 35.14 26.97
C ASP A 27 -29.55 35.37 27.41
N ASN A 28 -28.60 34.95 26.57
CA ASN A 28 -27.17 35.23 26.74
C ASN A 28 -26.85 36.67 26.33
N SER A 29 -27.28 37.63 27.14
CA SER A 29 -27.21 39.08 26.86
C SER A 29 -25.87 39.74 27.22
N THR A 30 -24.76 38.99 27.20
CA THR A 30 -23.45 39.60 26.96
C THR A 30 -22.88 38.96 25.69
N PRO A 31 -22.80 39.67 24.54
CA PRO A 31 -22.15 39.14 23.36
C PRO A 31 -20.68 38.95 23.67
N GLY A 32 -20.34 37.77 24.20
CA GLY A 32 -18.96 37.33 24.34
C GLY A 32 -18.35 37.43 22.95
N LYS A 33 -17.24 38.16 22.83
CA LYS A 33 -16.51 38.33 21.57
C LYS A 33 -16.23 36.95 21.00
N GLN A 34 -17.07 36.49 20.06
CA GLN A 34 -16.85 35.22 19.38
C GLN A 34 -15.48 35.31 18.72
N ALA A 35 -14.63 34.31 18.93
CA ALA A 35 -13.36 34.25 18.24
C ALA A 35 -13.62 34.04 16.74
N TRP A 36 -12.89 34.77 15.90
CA TRP A 36 -12.93 34.61 14.45
C TRP A 36 -11.53 34.23 13.97
N THR A 37 -11.48 33.33 12.99
CA THR A 37 -10.24 32.77 12.44
C THR A 37 -10.19 33.02 10.94
N LEU A 38 -8.98 33.28 10.44
CA LEU A 38 -8.68 33.42 9.02
C LEU A 38 -7.97 32.15 8.55
N LYS A 39 -8.49 31.48 7.53
CA LYS A 39 -7.87 30.29 6.91
C LYS A 39 -7.94 30.36 5.39
N THR A 40 -6.96 29.77 4.74
CA THR A 40 -6.87 29.69 3.27
C THR A 40 -7.04 28.24 2.81
N PHE A 41 -7.86 28.05 1.80
CA PHE A 41 -8.31 26.78 1.26
C PHE A 41 -8.05 26.70 -0.24
N ARG A 42 -8.00 25.48 -0.75
CA ARG A 42 -8.06 25.19 -2.18
C ARG A 42 -9.48 24.76 -2.54
N VAL A 43 -10.01 25.27 -3.65
CA VAL A 43 -11.41 25.02 -4.05
C VAL A 43 -11.50 24.77 -5.56
N LEU A 44 -11.94 23.58 -5.95
CA LEU A 44 -12.14 23.22 -7.35
C LEU A 44 -13.36 23.95 -7.95
N GLU A 45 -13.15 24.90 -8.86
CA GLU A 45 -14.21 25.76 -9.42
C GLU A 45 -15.20 24.96 -10.29
N MET A 46 -14.67 23.99 -11.04
CA MET A 46 -15.45 23.19 -12.01
C MET A 46 -16.60 22.40 -11.38
N ALA A 47 -16.51 22.06 -10.08
CA ALA A 47 -17.58 21.34 -9.39
C ALA A 47 -18.79 22.23 -9.07
N LEU A 48 -18.64 23.55 -9.13
CA LEU A 48 -19.63 24.47 -8.59
C LEU A 48 -20.64 24.96 -9.64
N GLY A 49 -20.35 24.89 -10.95
CA GLY A 49 -21.35 25.12 -12.01
C GLY A 49 -21.96 26.53 -12.09
N TYR A 50 -21.33 27.54 -11.48
CA TYR A 50 -21.86 28.92 -11.40
C TYR A 50 -21.02 29.96 -12.14
N GLU A 51 -21.54 31.19 -12.22
CA GLU A 51 -20.88 32.34 -12.86
C GLU A 51 -19.42 32.45 -12.41
N PRO A 52 -18.46 32.53 -13.35
CA PRO A 52 -17.05 32.59 -13.02
C PRO A 52 -16.81 33.79 -12.10
N ALA A 53 -16.09 33.57 -11.01
CA ALA A 53 -15.73 34.67 -10.14
C ALA A 53 -14.99 35.74 -10.95
N LYS A 54 -15.20 37.01 -10.60
CA LYS A 54 -14.46 38.09 -11.26
C LYS A 54 -12.97 37.90 -10.98
N LYS A 55 -12.14 38.06 -12.02
CA LYS A 55 -10.68 38.06 -11.90
C LYS A 55 -10.26 39.02 -10.77
N LEU A 56 -9.29 38.61 -9.97
CA LEU A 56 -8.76 39.46 -8.91
C LEU A 56 -8.22 40.78 -9.47
N PRO A 57 -8.33 41.88 -8.70
CA PRO A 57 -7.60 43.10 -9.02
C PRO A 57 -6.09 42.85 -9.14
N GLU A 58 -5.39 43.70 -9.89
CA GLU A 58 -3.92 43.69 -9.90
C GLU A 58 -3.38 43.91 -8.47
N ALA A 59 -2.23 43.30 -8.15
CA ALA A 59 -1.65 43.38 -6.81
C ALA A 59 -1.40 44.84 -6.35
N THR A 60 -1.19 45.76 -7.30
CA THR A 60 -0.97 47.20 -7.13
C THR A 60 -2.26 48.03 -7.09
N ALA A 61 -3.44 47.42 -7.27
CA ALA A 61 -4.71 48.13 -7.22
C ALA A 61 -4.96 48.76 -5.84
N ASP A 62 -5.72 49.86 -5.82
CA ASP A 62 -6.03 50.58 -4.60
C ASP A 62 -6.91 49.78 -3.63
N ALA A 63 -6.96 50.25 -2.37
CA ALA A 63 -7.73 49.59 -1.31
C ALA A 63 -9.22 49.50 -1.64
N ALA A 64 -9.81 50.52 -2.28
CA ALA A 64 -11.23 50.55 -2.62
C ALA A 64 -11.60 49.46 -3.65
N THR A 65 -10.72 49.23 -4.62
CA THR A 65 -10.87 48.17 -5.62
C THR A 65 -10.82 46.79 -4.95
N TRP A 66 -9.88 46.58 -4.04
CA TRP A 66 -9.79 45.34 -3.25
C TRP A 66 -11.00 45.14 -2.33
N ASP A 67 -11.47 46.19 -1.65
CA ASP A 67 -12.65 46.12 -0.78
C ASP A 67 -13.90 45.73 -1.56
N LYS A 68 -14.06 46.25 -2.79
CA LYS A 68 -15.14 45.86 -3.69
C LYS A 68 -15.03 44.40 -4.14
N ALA A 69 -13.82 43.91 -4.41
CA ALA A 69 -13.57 42.52 -4.77
C ALA A 69 -13.90 41.57 -3.60
N ILE A 70 -13.46 41.91 -2.38
CA ILE A 70 -13.76 41.15 -1.15
C ILE A 70 -15.27 41.13 -0.88
N ALA A 71 -15.96 42.26 -0.99
CA ALA A 71 -17.41 42.31 -0.78
C ALA A 71 -18.17 41.44 -1.80
N GLY A 72 -17.79 41.51 -3.07
CA GLY A 72 -18.36 40.67 -4.13
C GLY A 72 -18.12 39.18 -3.90
N SER A 73 -16.88 38.80 -3.57
CA SER A 73 -16.51 37.42 -3.26
C SER A 73 -17.23 36.89 -2.01
N THR A 74 -17.30 37.71 -0.95
CA THR A 74 -18.02 37.40 0.29
C THR A 74 -19.49 37.09 0.03
N ALA A 75 -20.19 37.92 -0.75
CA ALA A 75 -21.60 37.70 -1.05
C ALA A 75 -21.85 36.36 -1.77
N VAL A 76 -20.96 36.01 -2.72
CA VAL A 76 -21.03 34.72 -3.44
C VAL A 76 -20.80 33.55 -2.49
N TRP A 77 -19.74 33.60 -1.68
CA TRP A 77 -19.38 32.49 -0.79
C TRP A 77 -20.32 32.31 0.39
N VAL A 78 -20.84 33.40 0.98
CA VAL A 78 -21.86 33.30 2.04
C VAL A 78 -23.13 32.65 1.50
N ARG A 79 -23.59 33.05 0.31
CA ARG A 79 -24.74 32.40 -0.34
C ARG A 79 -24.45 30.93 -0.60
N ARG A 80 -23.28 30.62 -1.15
CA ARG A 80 -22.89 29.25 -1.49
C ARG A 80 -22.81 28.35 -0.26
N MET A 81 -22.14 28.78 0.80
CA MET A 81 -22.02 28.01 2.03
C MET A 81 -23.38 27.78 2.66
N ARG A 82 -24.27 28.79 2.61
CA ARG A 82 -25.66 28.62 3.06
C ARG A 82 -26.44 27.58 2.24
N GLU A 83 -26.24 27.51 0.92
CA GLU A 83 -26.83 26.45 0.08
C GLU A 83 -26.32 25.05 0.46
N GLN A 84 -25.13 24.95 1.06
CA GLN A 84 -24.57 23.72 1.60
C GLN A 84 -24.89 23.52 3.09
N GLY A 85 -25.73 24.37 3.69
CA GLY A 85 -26.09 24.32 5.11
C GLY A 85 -25.05 24.92 6.07
N ILE A 86 -23.94 25.46 5.56
CA ILE A 86 -22.84 26.02 6.34
C ILE A 86 -23.09 27.51 6.60
N ASN A 87 -23.34 27.88 7.86
CA ASN A 87 -23.52 29.27 8.25
C ASN A 87 -22.19 29.94 8.62
N LEU A 88 -21.68 30.81 7.74
CA LEU A 88 -20.44 31.56 7.96
C LEU A 88 -20.57 32.68 9.01
N GLY A 89 -21.79 33.10 9.35
CA GLY A 89 -22.06 34.30 10.16
C GLY A 89 -22.10 35.59 9.33
N GLU A 90 -22.79 36.62 9.84
CA GLU A 90 -23.00 37.90 9.14
C GLU A 90 -21.70 38.67 8.92
N ASP A 91 -20.75 38.50 9.83
CA ASP A 91 -19.48 39.20 9.81
C ASP A 91 -18.42 38.54 8.92
N ALA A 92 -18.71 37.39 8.32
CA ALA A 92 -17.78 36.65 7.47
C ALA A 92 -17.24 37.50 6.33
N LYS A 93 -15.98 37.24 5.99
CA LYS A 93 -15.30 37.84 4.84
C LYS A 93 -14.61 36.74 4.05
N ALA A 94 -14.82 36.73 2.75
CA ALA A 94 -14.18 35.79 1.84
C ALA A 94 -13.54 36.54 0.68
N LEU A 95 -12.39 36.04 0.24
CA LEU A 95 -11.76 36.45 -1.00
C LEU A 95 -11.37 35.18 -1.76
N TYR A 96 -11.77 35.11 -3.02
CA TYR A 96 -11.55 33.95 -3.87
C TYR A 96 -10.89 34.36 -5.18
N ASP A 97 -9.88 33.60 -5.56
CA ASP A 97 -9.17 33.72 -6.82
C ASP A 97 -9.52 32.56 -7.77
N PRO A 98 -10.28 32.79 -8.84
CA PRO A 98 -10.59 31.75 -9.82
C PRO A 98 -9.35 31.28 -10.60
N GLU A 99 -8.30 32.10 -10.71
CA GLU A 99 -7.09 31.71 -11.45
C GLU A 99 -6.17 30.79 -10.64
N SER A 100 -6.26 30.77 -9.32
CA SER A 100 -5.47 29.84 -8.49
C SER A 100 -6.34 28.87 -7.71
N GLU A 101 -7.67 28.95 -7.88
CA GLU A 101 -8.63 28.13 -7.11
C GLU A 101 -8.41 28.28 -5.59
N THR A 102 -8.04 29.48 -5.15
CA THR A 102 -7.67 29.79 -3.75
C THR A 102 -8.76 30.60 -3.08
N LEU A 103 -9.26 30.12 -1.94
CA LEU A 103 -10.24 30.82 -1.09
C LEU A 103 -9.58 31.16 0.25
N SER A 104 -9.49 32.43 0.60
CA SER A 104 -9.26 32.82 1.99
C SER A 104 -10.57 33.24 2.63
N LEU A 105 -10.84 32.72 3.82
CA LEU A 105 -12.09 32.90 4.55
C LEU A 105 -11.79 33.30 5.99
N TYR A 106 -12.45 34.36 6.43
CA TYR A 106 -12.52 34.79 7.81
C TYR A 106 -13.93 34.51 8.32
N ALA A 107 -14.05 33.52 9.21
CA ALA A 107 -15.32 33.07 9.76
C ALA A 107 -15.17 32.68 11.25
N ASN A 108 -16.27 32.30 11.89
CA ASN A 108 -16.16 31.63 13.19
C ASN A 108 -15.44 30.26 13.02
N PRO A 109 -14.75 29.74 14.05
CA PRO A 109 -13.98 28.49 13.96
C PRO A 109 -14.78 27.28 13.48
N GLU A 110 -16.04 27.15 13.89
CA GLU A 110 -16.91 26.05 13.50
C GLU A 110 -17.22 26.07 11.99
N ALA A 111 -17.50 27.25 11.44
CA ALA A 111 -17.68 27.44 10.01
C ALA A 111 -16.38 27.17 9.24
N ILE A 112 -15.21 27.57 9.77
CA ILE A 112 -13.91 27.24 9.17
C ILE A 112 -13.69 25.72 9.12
N GLU A 113 -14.01 24.99 10.17
CA GLU A 113 -13.91 23.52 10.21
C GLU A 113 -14.85 22.85 9.18
N MET A 114 -16.09 23.34 9.05
CA MET A 114 -17.04 22.84 8.06
C MET A 114 -16.60 23.12 6.63
N VAL A 115 -16.12 24.34 6.35
CA VAL A 115 -15.58 24.71 5.03
C VAL A 115 -14.35 23.88 4.70
N GLU A 116 -13.45 23.66 5.67
CA GLU A 116 -12.28 22.79 5.48
C GLU A 116 -12.71 21.41 5.02
N SER A 117 -13.64 20.77 5.76
CA SER A 117 -14.18 19.46 5.43
C SER A 117 -14.78 19.42 4.02
N TYR A 118 -15.58 20.43 3.69
CA TYR A 118 -16.22 20.55 2.38
C TYR A 118 -15.17 20.67 1.27
N THR A 119 -14.18 21.54 1.45
CA THR A 119 -13.10 21.73 0.47
C THR A 119 -12.22 20.50 0.33
N ASP A 120 -11.97 19.76 1.41
CA ASP A 120 -11.27 18.48 1.39
C ASP A 120 -12.02 17.47 0.51
N VAL A 121 -13.35 17.36 0.63
CA VAL A 121 -14.17 16.50 -0.24
C VAL A 121 -14.06 16.89 -1.71
N LEU A 122 -14.09 18.19 -2.02
CA LEU A 122 -13.92 18.64 -3.40
C LEU A 122 -12.51 18.33 -3.92
N CYS A 123 -11.50 18.47 -3.07
CA CYS A 123 -10.12 18.13 -3.39
C CYS A 123 -9.92 16.62 -3.58
N THR A 124 -10.70 15.77 -2.90
CA THR A 124 -10.61 14.32 -3.10
C THR A 124 -11.17 13.87 -4.45
N GLN A 125 -12.13 14.63 -4.99
CA GLN A 125 -12.75 14.41 -6.30
C GLN A 125 -11.94 15.02 -7.46
N ALA A 126 -11.02 15.94 -7.17
CA ALA A 126 -10.16 16.53 -8.19
C ALA A 126 -9.37 15.44 -8.93
N PRO A 127 -9.15 15.55 -10.26
CA PRO A 127 -8.29 14.63 -10.98
C PRO A 127 -6.92 14.54 -10.31
N LYS A 128 -6.42 13.31 -10.09
CA LYS A 128 -5.13 13.08 -9.43
C LYS A 128 -4.16 12.39 -10.37
N ARG A 129 -2.90 12.77 -10.30
CA ARG A 129 -1.77 11.94 -10.74
C ARG A 129 -1.24 11.19 -9.52
N ILE A 130 -0.67 10.02 -9.73
CA ILE A 130 -0.09 9.20 -8.67
C ILE A 130 1.41 9.22 -8.87
N THR A 131 2.14 9.70 -7.87
CA THR A 131 3.61 9.70 -7.88
C THR A 131 4.12 8.51 -7.07
N PHE A 132 5.03 7.76 -7.65
CA PHE A 132 5.73 6.64 -7.03
C PHE A 132 7.18 7.04 -6.77
N THR A 133 7.67 6.74 -5.58
CA THR A 133 9.10 6.78 -5.26
C THR A 133 9.49 5.43 -4.66
N LEU A 134 10.24 4.65 -5.42
CA LEU A 134 10.83 3.38 -4.97
C LEU A 134 12.26 3.65 -4.52
N GLU A 135 12.64 3.13 -3.37
CA GLU A 135 14.02 3.12 -2.87
C GLU A 135 14.39 1.70 -2.46
N VAL A 136 15.53 1.21 -2.93
CA VAL A 136 16.09 -0.09 -2.55
C VAL A 136 17.34 0.14 -1.72
N LEU A 137 17.34 -0.39 -0.50
CA LEU A 137 18.39 -0.22 0.49
C LEU A 137 18.96 -1.58 0.88
N GLU A 138 20.21 -1.59 1.31
CA GLU A 138 20.90 -2.78 1.79
C GLU A 138 21.59 -2.49 3.11
N GLY A 139 21.43 -3.37 4.09
CA GLY A 139 22.04 -3.20 5.41
C GLY A 139 22.30 -4.52 6.13
N PRO A 140 22.89 -4.48 7.34
CA PRO A 140 23.26 -5.67 8.09
C PRO A 140 22.03 -6.49 8.47
N SER A 141 22.06 -7.81 8.25
CA SER A 141 20.87 -8.65 8.35
C SER A 141 20.21 -8.62 9.73
N ALA A 142 20.99 -8.53 10.81
CA ALA A 142 20.48 -8.37 12.16
C ALA A 142 19.70 -7.06 12.36
N ALA A 143 20.24 -5.94 11.89
CA ALA A 143 19.60 -4.63 12.00
C ALA A 143 18.31 -4.57 11.17
N VAL A 144 18.36 -5.03 9.92
CA VAL A 144 17.18 -5.03 9.03
C VAL A 144 16.07 -5.93 9.58
N ARG A 145 16.39 -7.10 10.14
CA ARG A 145 15.40 -7.96 10.82
C ARG A 145 14.75 -7.26 12.00
N ALA A 146 15.54 -6.63 12.87
CA ALA A 146 15.01 -5.90 14.02
C ALA A 146 14.09 -4.75 13.60
N LEU A 147 14.47 -3.99 12.57
CA LEU A 147 13.64 -2.93 12.00
C LEU A 147 12.33 -3.48 11.42
N THR A 148 12.43 -4.58 10.66
CA THR A 148 11.27 -5.24 10.04
C THR A 148 10.30 -5.73 11.11
N ALA A 149 10.78 -6.37 12.18
CA ALA A 149 9.94 -6.85 13.27
C ALA A 149 9.22 -5.71 14.01
N LYS A 150 9.88 -4.56 14.20
CA LYS A 150 9.26 -3.37 14.81
C LYS A 150 8.20 -2.73 13.90
N ALA A 151 8.45 -2.71 12.59
CA ALA A 151 7.57 -2.07 11.61
C ALA A 151 6.42 -2.97 11.16
N GLN A 152 6.50 -4.27 11.42
CA GLN A 152 5.54 -5.28 10.99
C GLN A 152 4.07 -4.96 11.30
N PRO A 153 3.68 -4.44 12.48
CA PRO A 153 2.29 -4.10 12.75
C PRO A 153 1.87 -2.72 12.22
N LEU A 154 2.78 -1.94 11.65
CA LEU A 154 2.52 -0.54 11.32
C LEU A 154 1.90 -0.38 9.92
N PRO A 155 0.88 0.49 9.76
CA PRO A 155 0.36 0.87 8.44
C PRO A 155 1.44 1.54 7.59
N SER A 156 2.25 2.41 8.18
CA SER A 156 3.29 3.16 7.48
C SER A 156 4.69 2.71 7.92
N HIS A 157 5.54 2.44 6.94
CA HIS A 157 6.95 2.07 7.12
C HIS A 157 7.88 3.30 7.04
N ALA A 158 7.34 4.52 7.11
CA ALA A 158 8.13 5.75 7.06
C ALA A 158 9.14 5.86 8.21
N THR A 159 8.80 5.39 9.42
CA THR A 159 9.74 5.35 10.55
C THR A 159 10.87 4.36 10.30
N MET A 160 10.56 3.16 9.81
CA MET A 160 11.59 2.18 9.41
C MET A 160 12.52 2.74 8.33
N ARG A 161 11.97 3.45 7.33
CA ARG A 161 12.74 4.11 6.29
C ARG A 161 13.71 5.15 6.85
N ARG A 162 13.27 5.97 7.82
CA ARG A 162 14.13 6.94 8.52
C ARG A 162 15.22 6.27 9.35
N GLU A 163 14.92 5.14 10.00
CA GLU A 163 15.95 4.36 10.72
C GLU A 163 17.00 3.78 9.74
N PHE A 164 16.60 3.41 8.53
CA PHE A 164 17.53 3.07 7.45
C PHE A 164 18.39 4.27 7.01
N ASP A 165 17.84 5.49 6.89
CA ASP A 165 18.65 6.69 6.61
C ASP A 165 19.74 6.90 7.67
N ALA A 166 19.43 6.61 8.93
CA ALA A 166 20.41 6.66 10.00
C ALA A 166 21.52 5.62 9.81
N LEU A 167 21.19 4.38 9.40
CA LEU A 167 22.18 3.35 9.06
C LEU A 167 23.06 3.76 7.86
N VAL A 168 22.45 4.35 6.83
CA VAL A 168 23.18 4.85 5.63
C VAL A 168 24.11 6.01 6.01
N SER A 169 23.64 6.93 6.84
CA SER A 169 24.44 8.08 7.32
C SER A 169 25.67 7.63 8.13
N ARG A 170 25.56 6.50 8.85
CA ARG A 170 26.67 5.86 9.57
C ARG A 170 27.53 4.94 8.68
N LYS A 171 27.21 4.79 7.40
CA LYS A 171 27.85 3.87 6.44
C LYS A 171 27.74 2.39 6.84
N GLU A 172 26.76 2.05 7.67
CA GLU A 172 26.42 0.66 8.03
C GLU A 172 25.48 0.03 6.98
N ALA A 173 24.72 0.87 6.27
CA ALA A 173 23.86 0.50 5.16
C ALA A 173 24.21 1.33 3.91
N ARG A 174 23.67 0.94 2.76
CA ARG A 174 23.83 1.68 1.49
C ARG A 174 22.53 1.73 0.69
N HIS A 175 22.41 2.78 -0.11
CA HIS A 175 21.35 2.92 -1.10
C HIS A 175 21.78 2.23 -2.40
N LEU A 176 20.99 1.29 -2.90
CA LEU A 176 21.27 0.54 -4.12
C LEU A 176 20.70 1.23 -5.35
N GLY A 177 19.55 1.87 -5.22
CA GLY A 177 18.93 2.62 -6.31
C GLY A 177 17.56 3.16 -5.94
N SER A 178 17.15 4.19 -6.68
CA SER A 178 15.86 4.84 -6.51
C SER A 178 15.21 5.03 -7.87
N LEU A 179 13.91 4.84 -7.94
CA LEU A 179 13.13 5.10 -9.13
C LEU A 179 11.96 6.04 -8.80
N ARG A 180 11.64 6.97 -9.70
CA ARG A 180 10.49 7.87 -9.57
C ARG A 180 9.64 7.87 -10.83
N LEU A 181 8.34 7.61 -10.68
CA LEU A 181 7.37 7.48 -11.78
C LEU A 181 6.10 8.25 -11.44
N GLU A 182 5.40 8.73 -12.47
CA GLU A 182 4.05 9.28 -12.35
C GLU A 182 3.09 8.46 -13.22
N SER A 183 1.90 8.14 -12.69
CA SER A 183 0.83 7.45 -13.42
C SER A 183 -0.53 8.08 -13.10
N ARG A 184 -1.59 7.53 -13.70
CA ARG A 184 -2.99 7.82 -13.37
C ARG A 184 -3.63 6.58 -12.74
N SER A 185 -4.75 6.79 -12.04
CA SER A 185 -5.57 5.67 -11.57
C SER A 185 -6.05 4.81 -12.75
N GLY A 186 -5.94 3.50 -12.63
CA GLY A 186 -6.27 2.50 -13.64
C GLY A 186 -5.28 2.41 -14.81
N GLN A 187 -4.12 3.04 -14.71
CA GLN A 187 -3.09 3.01 -15.75
C GLN A 187 -1.84 2.27 -15.27
N ARG A 188 -1.60 1.11 -15.87
CA ARG A 188 -0.34 0.38 -15.74
C ARG A 188 0.83 1.20 -16.26
N SER A 189 1.92 1.23 -15.50
CA SER A 189 3.15 1.92 -15.84
C SER A 189 4.37 1.11 -15.42
N THR A 190 5.44 1.20 -16.21
CA THR A 190 6.69 0.46 -15.98
C THR A 190 7.85 1.42 -15.96
N MET A 191 8.82 1.18 -15.08
CA MET A 191 10.05 1.94 -14.97
C MET A 191 11.20 0.99 -14.69
N GLN A 192 12.35 1.24 -15.31
CA GLN A 192 13.54 0.41 -15.13
C GLN A 192 14.80 1.27 -15.16
N SER A 193 15.83 0.86 -14.41
CA SER A 193 17.16 1.48 -14.38
C SER A 193 18.23 0.42 -14.25
N GLY A 194 19.22 0.46 -15.13
CA GLY A 194 20.35 -0.45 -15.14
C GLY A 194 20.96 -0.56 -16.53
N PRO A 195 22.15 -1.15 -16.69
CA PRO A 195 22.68 -1.52 -17.99
C PRO A 195 21.74 -2.46 -18.74
N GLU A 196 21.52 -2.16 -20.02
CA GLU A 196 20.92 -3.11 -20.97
C GLU A 196 21.93 -4.23 -21.27
N GLN A 197 21.43 -5.45 -21.36
CA GLN A 197 22.19 -6.65 -21.64
C GLN A 197 21.42 -7.49 -22.65
N ASP A 198 22.09 -7.84 -23.74
CA ASP A 198 21.51 -8.73 -24.76
C ASP A 198 21.66 -10.18 -24.29
N SER A 199 20.54 -10.76 -23.88
CA SER A 199 20.45 -12.15 -23.45
C SER A 199 20.00 -13.02 -24.61
N PRO A 200 20.76 -14.05 -25.02
CA PRO A 200 20.31 -14.98 -26.05
C PRO A 200 19.02 -15.70 -25.62
N ARG A 201 17.94 -15.49 -26.37
CA ARG A 201 16.65 -16.15 -26.17
C ARG A 201 16.55 -17.41 -27.02
N ALA A 202 17.06 -17.35 -28.24
CA ALA A 202 17.10 -18.48 -29.13
C ALA A 202 18.37 -18.51 -29.98
N PHE A 203 18.76 -19.69 -30.44
CA PHE A 203 19.83 -19.87 -31.42
C PHE A 203 19.26 -20.47 -32.68
N ILE A 204 19.38 -19.76 -33.79
CA ILE A 204 18.92 -20.20 -35.11
C ILE A 204 20.12 -20.65 -35.92
N ARG A 205 20.06 -21.87 -36.43
CA ARG A 205 21.01 -22.34 -37.44
C ARG A 205 20.46 -22.07 -38.86
N ASN A 206 21.18 -21.25 -39.63
CA ASN A 206 20.90 -20.98 -41.04
C ASN A 206 21.77 -21.86 -41.94
N GLU A 207 21.32 -22.19 -43.15
CA GLU A 207 22.21 -22.68 -44.22
C GLU A 207 23.19 -21.54 -44.57
N PRO A 208 24.53 -21.68 -44.47
CA PRO A 208 25.40 -22.87 -44.57
C PRO A 208 26.04 -23.35 -43.23
N GLY A 209 25.28 -23.40 -42.14
CA GLY A 209 25.75 -23.82 -40.81
C GLY A 209 26.17 -22.69 -39.88
N ALA A 210 25.86 -21.45 -40.25
CA ALA A 210 25.99 -20.27 -39.38
C ALA A 210 24.95 -20.33 -38.26
N VAL A 211 25.36 -20.01 -37.03
CA VAL A 211 24.47 -19.90 -35.87
C VAL A 211 24.29 -18.42 -35.55
N THR A 212 23.04 -17.96 -35.58
CA THR A 212 22.65 -16.61 -35.21
C THR A 212 21.91 -16.67 -33.87
N ALA A 213 22.38 -15.92 -32.88
CA ALA A 213 21.63 -15.75 -31.64
C ALA A 213 20.54 -14.69 -31.84
N LEU A 214 19.29 -15.05 -31.55
CA LEU A 214 18.23 -14.09 -31.29
C LEU A 214 18.36 -13.65 -29.84
N ALA A 215 18.83 -12.43 -29.63
CA ALA A 215 18.92 -11.84 -28.31
C ALA A 215 17.65 -11.08 -27.94
N GLU A 216 17.29 -11.10 -26.67
CA GLU A 216 16.38 -10.16 -26.04
C GLU A 216 17.18 -9.19 -25.17
N THR A 217 16.89 -7.90 -25.27
CA THR A 217 17.51 -6.90 -24.41
C THR A 217 16.81 -6.90 -23.06
N ARG A 218 17.54 -7.22 -21.99
CA ARG A 218 17.08 -7.16 -20.60
C ARG A 218 17.85 -6.09 -19.84
N THR A 219 17.18 -5.37 -18.95
CA THR A 219 17.84 -4.41 -18.05
C THR A 219 18.31 -5.12 -16.79
N ALA A 220 19.61 -5.05 -16.49
CA ALA A 220 20.17 -5.57 -15.25
C ALA A 220 20.26 -4.46 -14.19
N GLY A 221 19.26 -4.36 -13.32
CA GLY A 221 19.21 -3.35 -12.27
C GLY A 221 17.90 -3.42 -11.49
N ILE A 222 17.13 -2.33 -11.46
CA ILE A 222 15.84 -2.27 -10.77
C ILE A 222 14.76 -2.05 -11.82
N LYS A 223 13.73 -2.89 -11.82
CA LYS A 223 12.53 -2.73 -12.63
C LYS A 223 11.30 -2.78 -11.73
N LEU A 224 10.39 -1.84 -11.93
CA LEU A 224 9.12 -1.77 -11.22
C LEU A 224 8.00 -1.58 -12.25
N GLU A 225 7.04 -2.49 -12.24
CA GLU A 225 5.74 -2.34 -12.90
C GLU A 225 4.67 -2.12 -11.82
N VAL A 226 3.81 -1.13 -12.03
CA VAL A 226 2.72 -0.76 -11.12
C VAL A 226 1.41 -0.57 -11.87
N ASP A 227 0.32 -0.97 -11.24
CA ASP A 227 -1.05 -0.76 -11.73
C ASP A 227 -1.93 -0.24 -10.58
N PRO A 228 -1.93 1.09 -10.35
CA PRO A 228 -2.63 1.70 -9.22
C PRO A 228 -4.10 1.99 -9.51
N VAL A 229 -4.96 1.85 -8.52
CA VAL A 229 -6.38 2.24 -8.57
C VAL A 229 -6.72 3.03 -7.31
N ILE A 230 -7.16 4.27 -7.49
CA ILE A 230 -7.66 5.11 -6.38
C ILE A 230 -9.06 4.62 -6.01
N GLY A 231 -9.27 4.35 -4.73
CA GLY A 231 -10.56 3.95 -4.16
C GLY A 231 -11.61 5.07 -4.28
N PRO A 232 -12.90 4.75 -4.09
CA PRO A 232 -13.99 5.72 -4.18
C PRO A 232 -13.90 6.82 -3.10
N ASP A 233 -13.19 6.56 -1.99
CA ASP A 233 -12.92 7.56 -0.96
C ASP A 233 -11.88 8.61 -1.40
N GLY A 234 -11.19 8.39 -2.52
CA GLY A 234 -10.14 9.26 -3.04
C GLY A 234 -8.83 9.21 -2.25
N TRP A 235 -8.75 8.41 -1.19
CA TRP A 235 -7.60 8.36 -0.26
C TRP A 235 -6.90 7.01 -0.30
N THR A 236 -7.68 5.93 -0.24
CA THR A 236 -7.14 4.59 -0.36
C THR A 236 -6.74 4.33 -1.80
N MET A 237 -5.68 3.55 -1.97
CA MET A 237 -5.22 3.13 -3.28
C MET A 237 -4.89 1.65 -3.25
N ASP A 238 -5.46 0.92 -4.18
CA ASP A 238 -5.04 -0.43 -4.49
C ASP A 238 -3.87 -0.37 -5.47
N LEU A 239 -2.87 -1.22 -5.26
CA LEU A 239 -1.68 -1.29 -6.08
C LEU A 239 -1.35 -2.75 -6.36
N SER A 240 -1.41 -3.15 -7.62
CA SER A 240 -0.73 -4.37 -8.08
C SER A 240 0.66 -4.00 -8.59
N TYR A 241 1.68 -4.78 -8.25
CA TYR A 241 3.04 -4.50 -8.67
C TYR A 241 3.88 -5.76 -8.97
N ASP A 242 4.87 -5.60 -9.83
CA ASP A 242 5.95 -6.55 -10.10
C ASP A 242 7.28 -5.81 -9.98
N LEU A 243 8.06 -6.15 -8.95
CA LEU A 243 9.36 -5.57 -8.65
C LEU A 243 10.44 -6.60 -8.93
N GLU A 244 11.43 -6.25 -9.75
CA GLU A 244 12.64 -7.03 -10.01
C GLU A 244 13.87 -6.20 -9.58
N VAL A 245 14.75 -6.80 -8.78
CA VAL A 245 15.99 -6.18 -8.30
C VAL A 245 17.16 -7.15 -8.51
N ASN A 246 18.08 -6.79 -9.39
CA ASN A 246 19.33 -7.53 -9.58
C ASN A 246 20.30 -7.23 -8.42
N SER A 247 20.69 -8.27 -7.68
CA SER A 247 21.60 -8.20 -6.53
C SER A 247 23.08 -8.17 -6.93
N ALA A 248 23.40 -8.65 -8.14
CA ALA A 248 24.74 -8.66 -8.70
C ALA A 248 24.69 -8.47 -10.23
N PRO A 249 25.80 -8.04 -10.88
CA PRO A 249 25.89 -7.99 -12.34
C PRO A 249 25.63 -9.37 -12.97
N PRO A 250 24.97 -9.43 -14.15
CA PRO A 250 24.74 -10.69 -14.85
C PRO A 250 26.06 -11.40 -15.17
N GLN A 251 26.03 -12.73 -15.14
CA GLN A 251 27.20 -13.55 -15.41
C GLN A 251 27.07 -14.21 -16.77
N LEU A 252 28.05 -13.96 -17.64
CA LEU A 252 28.18 -14.68 -18.90
C LEU A 252 28.75 -16.07 -18.63
N ARG A 253 28.05 -17.09 -19.12
CA ARG A 253 28.46 -18.49 -19.05
C ARG A 253 28.35 -19.11 -20.43
N GLU A 254 29.18 -20.11 -20.68
CA GLU A 254 29.08 -20.94 -21.89
C GLU A 254 28.34 -22.24 -21.56
N VAL A 255 27.37 -22.61 -22.38
CA VAL A 255 26.71 -23.93 -22.34
C VAL A 255 27.01 -24.70 -23.61
N LEU A 256 27.16 -26.02 -23.49
CA LEU A 256 27.39 -26.89 -24.62
C LEU A 256 26.08 -27.11 -25.38
N SER A 257 26.07 -26.78 -26.67
CA SER A 257 24.99 -27.17 -27.57
C SER A 257 25.07 -28.66 -27.87
N PRO A 258 23.96 -29.39 -27.93
CA PRO A 258 23.94 -30.67 -28.60
C PRO A 258 24.34 -30.47 -30.08
N PRO A 259 24.83 -31.53 -30.73
CA PRO A 259 25.32 -31.48 -32.09
C PRO A 259 24.13 -31.24 -33.01
N LEU A 260 24.16 -30.11 -33.69
CA LEU A 260 23.11 -29.66 -34.59
C LEU A 260 23.23 -30.35 -35.97
N GLY A 261 23.39 -31.67 -36.02
CA GLY A 261 23.56 -32.44 -37.28
C GLY A 261 24.99 -32.58 -37.80
N ASP A 262 25.94 -31.77 -37.30
CA ASP A 262 27.34 -31.75 -37.81
C ASP A 262 28.31 -32.55 -36.92
N SER A 263 27.78 -33.31 -35.95
CA SER A 263 28.52 -33.94 -34.85
C SER A 263 29.33 -32.98 -33.95
N GLN A 264 29.43 -31.69 -34.29
CA GLN A 264 30.16 -30.70 -33.49
C GLN A 264 29.30 -30.12 -32.37
N VAL A 265 29.81 -30.24 -31.15
CA VAL A 265 29.34 -29.51 -29.97
C VAL A 265 29.89 -28.09 -30.03
N ARG A 266 29.02 -27.08 -29.92
CA ARG A 266 29.42 -25.67 -29.87
C ARG A 266 29.18 -25.11 -28.48
N LYS A 267 29.94 -24.10 -28.11
CA LYS A 267 29.69 -23.33 -26.89
C LYS A 267 28.74 -22.17 -27.23
N LEU A 268 27.63 -22.09 -26.53
CA LEU A 268 26.64 -21.03 -26.66
C LEU A 268 26.73 -20.11 -25.45
N PRO A 269 26.84 -18.79 -25.63
CA PRO A 269 26.81 -17.85 -24.52
C PRO A 269 25.41 -17.78 -23.92
N VAL A 270 25.29 -17.79 -22.60
CA VAL A 270 24.05 -17.54 -21.87
C VAL A 270 24.32 -16.59 -20.71
N LEU A 271 23.31 -15.81 -20.31
CA LEU A 271 23.40 -14.89 -19.17
C LEU A 271 22.60 -15.44 -18.01
N ASP A 272 23.25 -15.54 -16.85
CA ASP A 272 22.60 -15.84 -15.57
C ASP A 272 22.42 -14.54 -14.77
N PHE A 273 21.27 -14.39 -14.09
CA PHE A 273 20.92 -13.18 -13.34
C PHE A 273 20.72 -13.49 -11.86
N CYS A 274 21.37 -12.73 -10.99
CA CYS A 274 21.14 -12.80 -9.55
C CYS A 274 20.10 -11.75 -9.17
N LEU A 275 18.88 -12.17 -8.81
CA LEU A 275 17.78 -11.24 -8.60
C LEU A 275 16.82 -11.64 -7.48
N ALA A 276 16.08 -10.65 -7.01
CA ALA A 276 14.84 -10.81 -6.28
C ALA A 276 13.67 -10.32 -7.14
N ARG A 277 12.60 -11.10 -7.21
CA ARG A 277 11.35 -10.75 -7.86
C ARG A 277 10.18 -10.86 -6.88
N VAL A 278 9.48 -9.75 -6.67
CA VAL A 278 8.30 -9.63 -5.81
C VAL A 278 7.10 -9.32 -6.70
N ASN A 279 6.09 -10.19 -6.69
CA ASN A 279 4.81 -9.95 -7.35
C ASN A 279 3.69 -10.00 -6.30
N SER A 280 2.94 -8.90 -6.14
CA SER A 280 1.90 -8.82 -5.13
C SER A 280 0.90 -7.70 -5.41
N ALA A 281 -0.14 -7.61 -4.57
CA ALA A 281 -1.09 -6.51 -4.55
C ALA A 281 -1.29 -5.99 -3.12
N LEU A 282 -1.43 -4.68 -2.95
CA LEU A 282 -1.49 -3.99 -1.65
C LEU A 282 -2.56 -2.91 -1.66
N THR A 283 -3.07 -2.58 -0.48
CA THR A 283 -3.86 -1.35 -0.27
C THR A 283 -3.04 -0.38 0.58
N TYR A 284 -3.04 0.88 0.15
CA TYR A 284 -2.29 2.00 0.72
C TYR A 284 -3.25 3.08 1.20
N ASN A 285 -2.83 3.83 2.21
CA ASN A 285 -3.32 5.18 2.41
C ASN A 285 -2.39 6.15 1.64
N GLY A 286 -2.93 7.22 1.10
CA GLY A 286 -2.14 8.22 0.37
C GLY A 286 -0.99 8.78 1.20
N ASP A 287 0.15 9.00 0.55
CA ASP A 287 1.41 9.51 1.12
C ASP A 287 2.21 8.55 2.01
N ASP A 288 1.65 7.38 2.36
CA ASP A 288 2.38 6.39 3.15
C ASP A 288 3.56 5.78 2.40
N THR A 289 4.57 5.40 3.19
CA THR A 289 5.68 4.57 2.73
C THR A 289 5.38 3.13 3.11
N ARG A 290 5.42 2.20 2.16
CA ARG A 290 5.28 0.76 2.43
C ARG A 290 6.55 0.00 2.11
N LEU A 291 6.76 -1.07 2.85
CA LEU A 291 7.81 -2.05 2.58
C LEU A 291 7.26 -3.10 1.60
N LEU A 292 7.71 -3.08 0.35
CA LEU A 292 7.29 -4.05 -0.67
C LEU A 292 7.83 -5.45 -0.38
N GLY A 293 9.06 -5.51 0.14
CA GLY A 293 9.67 -6.76 0.56
C GLY A 293 11.03 -6.58 1.20
N VAL A 294 11.46 -7.64 1.86
CA VAL A 294 12.81 -7.82 2.40
C VAL A 294 13.33 -9.16 1.93
N TRP A 295 14.58 -9.25 1.52
CA TRP A 295 15.17 -10.52 1.10
C TRP A 295 16.67 -10.61 1.38
N THR A 296 17.16 -11.85 1.47
CA THR A 296 18.59 -12.17 1.45
C THR A 296 19.08 -12.15 -0.01
N PRO A 297 19.89 -11.17 -0.44
CA PRO A 297 20.39 -11.12 -1.81
C PRO A 297 21.38 -12.26 -2.08
N CYS A 298 21.62 -12.56 -3.36
CA CYS A 298 22.67 -13.50 -3.77
C CYS A 298 23.83 -12.79 -4.49
N GLU A 299 25.01 -13.39 -4.39
CA GLU A 299 26.19 -13.07 -5.18
C GLU A 299 26.06 -13.59 -6.61
N ALA A 300 26.93 -13.12 -7.51
CA ALA A 300 27.00 -13.52 -8.91
C ALA A 300 27.04 -15.04 -9.16
N ASN A 301 27.59 -15.82 -8.23
CA ASN A 301 27.64 -17.29 -8.28
C ASN A 301 26.34 -17.98 -7.79
N GLY A 302 25.32 -17.20 -7.42
CA GLY A 302 24.06 -17.67 -6.84
C GLY A 302 24.07 -17.93 -5.33
N GLN A 303 25.22 -17.76 -4.66
CA GLN A 303 25.30 -17.98 -3.21
C GLN A 303 24.60 -16.83 -2.46
N PRO A 304 23.77 -17.14 -1.45
CA PRO A 304 23.13 -16.12 -0.63
C PRO A 304 24.14 -15.38 0.25
N ARG A 305 23.95 -14.07 0.42
CA ARG A 305 24.74 -13.21 1.33
C ARG A 305 24.04 -13.03 2.67
N HIS A 306 24.21 -13.98 3.57
CA HIS A 306 23.47 -14.06 4.85
C HIS A 306 23.72 -12.88 5.81
N GLU A 307 24.82 -12.17 5.64
CA GLU A 307 25.25 -11.05 6.47
C GLU A 307 24.49 -9.75 6.18
N VAL A 308 23.81 -9.66 5.04
CA VAL A 308 23.03 -8.48 4.64
C VAL A 308 21.61 -8.84 4.20
N LEU A 309 20.72 -7.85 4.27
CA LEU A 309 19.39 -7.92 3.68
C LEU A 309 19.15 -6.69 2.81
N GLN A 310 18.40 -6.89 1.73
CA GLN A 310 17.86 -5.80 0.91
C GLN A 310 16.40 -5.55 1.28
N ALA A 311 16.00 -4.29 1.27
CA ALA A 311 14.64 -3.84 1.56
C ALA A 311 14.20 -2.82 0.51
N ALA A 312 12.99 -3.01 -0.04
CA ALA A 312 12.40 -2.10 -1.00
C ALA A 312 11.25 -1.31 -0.37
N PHE A 313 11.38 0.02 -0.36
CA PHE A 313 10.37 0.94 0.14
C PHE A 313 9.70 1.65 -1.03
N LEU A 314 8.37 1.66 -1.05
CA LEU A 314 7.59 2.40 -2.02
C LEU A 314 6.75 3.45 -1.30
N ARG A 315 6.96 4.72 -1.66
CA ARG A 315 6.04 5.80 -1.33
C ARG A 315 5.13 6.07 -2.51
N MET A 316 3.83 6.13 -2.25
CA MET A 316 2.81 6.43 -3.24
C MET A 316 2.00 7.66 -2.80
N ALA A 317 2.02 8.72 -3.61
CA ALA A 317 1.38 9.99 -3.30
C ALA A 317 0.35 10.35 -4.39
N PRO A 318 -0.96 10.41 -4.06
CA PRO A 318 -1.95 10.92 -4.99
C PRO A 318 -1.87 12.46 -4.97
N VAL A 319 -1.30 13.03 -6.02
CA VAL A 319 -1.13 14.48 -6.17
C VAL A 319 -2.33 15.03 -6.95
N PRO A 320 -3.20 15.83 -6.32
CA PRO A 320 -4.30 16.46 -7.04
C PRO A 320 -3.75 17.44 -8.08
N LEU A 321 -4.34 17.43 -9.27
CA LEU A 321 -3.99 18.33 -10.37
C LEU A 321 -4.69 19.68 -10.17
N MET A 322 -4.30 20.38 -9.11
CA MET A 322 -4.81 21.70 -8.77
C MET A 322 -3.66 22.73 -8.76
N ARG A 323 -3.99 24.01 -8.95
CA ARG A 323 -3.02 25.12 -8.95
C ARG A 323 -2.56 25.45 -7.53
N ASP A 324 -1.31 25.88 -7.37
CA ASP A 324 -0.78 26.28 -6.07
C ASP A 324 -1.59 27.42 -5.44
N LEU A 325 -1.61 27.45 -4.10
CA LEU A 325 -2.32 28.49 -3.37
C LEU A 325 -1.72 29.86 -3.70
N ASN A 326 -2.58 30.84 -3.99
CA ASN A 326 -2.13 32.21 -4.21
C ASN A 326 -2.03 32.97 -2.87
N PRO A 327 -0.81 33.26 -2.36
CA PRO A 327 -0.65 33.93 -1.07
C PRO A 327 -1.19 35.37 -1.06
N LEU A 328 -1.41 35.98 -2.23
CA LEU A 328 -2.00 37.33 -2.33
C LEU A 328 -3.42 37.37 -1.77
N VAL A 329 -4.18 36.29 -1.92
CA VAL A 329 -5.57 36.17 -1.46
C VAL A 329 -5.63 36.36 0.05
N GLU A 330 -4.81 35.61 0.79
CA GLU A 330 -4.76 35.71 2.24
C GLU A 330 -4.22 37.06 2.69
N ALA A 331 -3.13 37.53 2.07
CA ALA A 331 -2.50 38.79 2.42
C ALA A 331 -3.49 39.96 2.28
N LYS A 332 -4.25 40.02 1.18
CA LYS A 332 -5.22 41.10 0.92
C LYS A 332 -6.45 41.00 1.80
N LEU A 333 -6.94 39.81 2.09
CA LEU A 333 -8.01 39.64 3.06
C LEU A 333 -7.57 40.06 4.47
N ARG A 334 -6.36 39.69 4.90
CA ARG A 334 -5.78 40.09 6.18
C ARG A 334 -5.59 41.61 6.28
N GLU A 335 -5.08 42.25 5.22
CA GLU A 335 -4.94 43.71 5.13
C GLU A 335 -6.29 44.42 5.30
N HIS A 336 -7.33 43.92 4.63
CA HIS A 336 -8.70 44.43 4.76
C HIS A 336 -9.25 44.30 6.19
N LEU A 337 -9.04 43.14 6.83
CA LEU A 337 -9.47 42.91 8.22
C LEU A 337 -8.75 43.85 9.19
N HIS A 338 -7.45 44.05 9.02
CA HIS A 338 -6.67 45.00 9.83
C HIS A 338 -7.19 46.44 9.70
N ARG A 339 -7.51 46.90 8.48
CA ARG A 339 -8.13 48.22 8.27
C ARG A 339 -9.47 48.38 9.00
N GLN A 340 -10.20 47.29 9.17
CA GLN A 340 -11.47 47.25 9.91
C GLN A 340 -11.29 47.09 11.42
N GLY A 341 -10.06 47.05 11.94
CA GLY A 341 -9.78 46.79 13.35
C GLY A 341 -10.12 45.36 13.78
N ARG A 342 -10.23 44.42 12.84
CA ARG A 342 -10.51 42.99 13.10
C ARG A 342 -9.18 42.25 13.14
N ILE A 343 -8.77 41.84 14.34
CA ILE A 343 -7.55 41.05 14.55
C ILE A 343 -7.99 39.58 14.62
N PRO A 344 -7.50 38.69 13.73
CA PRO A 344 -7.76 37.27 13.84
C PRO A 344 -7.25 36.77 15.19
N VAL A 345 -8.12 36.11 15.96
CA VAL A 345 -7.69 35.47 17.21
C VAL A 345 -6.95 34.19 16.83
N VAL A 346 -5.71 34.04 17.31
CA VAL A 346 -4.97 32.78 17.17
C VAL A 346 -5.66 31.76 18.08
N GLU A 347 -6.32 30.79 17.45
CA GLU A 347 -6.99 29.61 18.02
C GLU A 347 -7.38 29.73 19.51
N ALA A 348 -8.55 30.33 19.77
CA ALA A 348 -9.23 30.07 21.03
C ALA A 348 -9.77 28.64 20.96
N LYS A 349 -9.22 27.71 21.76
CA LYS A 349 -9.79 26.38 21.95
C LYS A 349 -11.18 26.59 22.53
N ALA A 350 -12.22 26.39 21.72
CA ALA A 350 -13.60 26.51 22.20
C ALA A 350 -13.81 25.43 23.27
N GLU A 351 -13.80 25.84 24.53
CA GLU A 351 -14.24 24.97 25.62
C GLU A 351 -15.74 24.77 25.46
N LEU A 352 -16.14 23.59 25.00
CA LEU A 352 -17.54 23.21 24.96
C LEU A 352 -18.10 23.27 26.40
N THR A 353 -19.20 23.99 26.55
CA THR A 353 -19.99 24.03 27.78
C THR A 353 -20.40 22.62 28.22
N ALA A 354 -20.40 22.39 29.53
CA ALA A 354 -20.77 21.10 30.14
C ALA A 354 -22.13 20.58 29.61
N PRO A 355 -22.30 19.24 29.48
CA PRO A 355 -23.54 18.67 28.94
C PRO A 355 -24.76 19.09 29.78
N ALA A 356 -25.77 19.64 29.13
CA ALA A 356 -26.93 20.27 29.78
C ALA A 356 -27.94 19.26 30.39
N GLY A 357 -27.76 17.95 30.19
CA GLY A 357 -28.71 16.92 30.60
C GLY A 357 -28.24 16.05 31.77
N LYS A 358 -29.12 15.80 32.75
CA LYS A 358 -28.86 14.88 33.87
C LYS A 358 -28.59 13.46 33.32
N GLY A 359 -27.40 12.93 33.55
CA GLY A 359 -27.00 11.59 33.10
C GLY A 359 -26.36 11.51 31.71
N MET A 360 -26.15 12.64 31.03
CA MET A 360 -25.37 12.70 29.80
C MET A 360 -23.87 12.77 30.12
N LYS A 361 -23.08 11.98 29.41
CA LYS A 361 -21.62 12.01 29.42
C LYS A 361 -21.12 12.47 28.05
N ARG A 362 -19.99 13.16 28.05
CA ARG A 362 -19.27 13.51 26.82
C ARG A 362 -18.11 12.54 26.65
N GLN A 363 -17.93 12.02 25.45
CA GLN A 363 -16.81 11.17 25.09
C GLN A 363 -16.37 11.46 23.66
N GLU A 364 -15.06 11.38 23.43
CA GLU A 364 -14.45 11.52 22.12
C GLU A 364 -14.12 10.13 21.57
N PHE A 365 -14.51 9.87 20.33
CA PHE A 365 -14.21 8.63 19.63
C PHE A 365 -13.36 8.92 18.41
N LYS A 366 -12.24 8.23 18.27
CA LYS A 366 -11.47 8.29 17.03
C LYS A 366 -12.16 7.47 15.96
N VAL A 367 -12.46 8.08 14.81
CA VAL A 367 -13.18 7.44 13.69
C VAL A 367 -12.32 7.47 12.43
N PRO A 368 -12.54 6.60 11.43
CA PRO A 368 -11.80 6.70 10.17
C PRO A 368 -12.07 8.02 9.45
N ARG A 369 -11.11 8.52 8.66
CA ARG A 369 -11.28 9.75 7.85
C ARG A 369 -12.48 9.70 6.92
N TRP A 370 -12.84 8.51 6.48
CA TRP A 370 -13.99 8.28 5.61
C TRP A 370 -15.33 8.16 6.36
N PHE A 371 -15.38 8.44 7.66
CA PHE A 371 -16.56 8.28 8.53
C PHE A 371 -17.87 8.78 7.91
N LEU A 372 -17.85 9.99 7.32
CA LEU A 372 -19.05 10.60 6.72
C LEU A 372 -19.47 9.99 5.38
N PHE A 373 -18.59 9.25 4.70
CA PHE A 373 -18.82 8.76 3.34
C PHE A 373 -19.39 7.33 3.31
N ASN A 374 -19.44 6.64 4.45
CA ASN A 374 -19.63 5.20 4.45
C ASN A 374 -21.06 4.71 4.75
N ALA A 375 -22.08 5.58 4.67
CA ALA A 375 -23.46 5.14 4.90
C ALA A 375 -24.07 4.36 3.71
N GLU A 376 -23.30 4.05 2.67
CA GLU A 376 -23.70 3.10 1.61
C GLU A 376 -23.28 1.65 1.88
N LEU A 377 -22.27 1.38 2.73
CA LEU A 377 -21.95 0.00 3.14
C LEU A 377 -23.17 -0.69 3.81
N THR A 378 -24.09 0.07 4.38
CA THR A 378 -25.33 -0.46 4.97
C THR A 378 -26.41 -0.82 3.93
N LYS A 379 -26.34 -0.32 2.69
CA LYS A 379 -27.31 -0.70 1.65
C LYS A 379 -27.06 -2.13 1.14
N ASN A 380 -25.80 -2.56 1.07
CA ASN A 380 -25.44 -3.91 0.63
C ASN A 380 -25.66 -5.00 1.70
N THR A 381 -25.94 -4.62 2.95
CA THR A 381 -26.08 -5.62 4.02
C THR A 381 -27.37 -6.42 4.00
N GLU A 382 -28.46 -6.04 3.31
CA GLU A 382 -29.62 -6.96 3.21
C GLU A 382 -29.34 -8.13 2.24
N GLU A 383 -28.76 -7.87 1.07
CA GLU A 383 -28.39 -8.95 0.13
C GLU A 383 -27.15 -9.73 0.61
N GLN A 384 -26.17 -9.08 1.27
CA GLN A 384 -25.02 -9.77 1.86
C GLN A 384 -25.37 -10.54 3.15
N ARG A 385 -26.39 -10.14 3.92
CA ARG A 385 -26.92 -10.97 5.03
C ARG A 385 -27.59 -12.25 4.53
N VAL A 386 -28.18 -12.25 3.33
CA VAL A 386 -28.75 -13.45 2.71
C VAL A 386 -27.67 -14.40 2.18
N LEU A 387 -26.48 -13.89 1.82
CA LEU A 387 -25.33 -14.73 1.45
C LEU A 387 -24.57 -15.34 2.63
N ILE A 388 -24.68 -14.78 3.84
CA ILE A 388 -24.03 -15.30 5.05
C ILE A 388 -24.88 -16.42 5.73
N LEU A 389 -26.07 -16.71 5.21
CA LEU A 389 -26.97 -17.76 5.73
C LEU A 389 -27.33 -18.85 4.70
N ARG A 390 -26.56 -18.99 3.61
CA ARG A 390 -26.65 -20.16 2.72
C ARG A 390 -25.46 -21.08 2.91
N ASP A 391 -25.76 -22.27 3.39
CA ASP A 391 -24.84 -23.36 3.72
C ASP A 391 -24.42 -24.16 2.45
N ASP A 392 -24.35 -23.52 1.28
CA ASP A 392 -23.95 -24.15 0.03
C ASP A 392 -22.51 -23.76 -0.35
N MET A 393 -21.58 -24.65 0.00
CA MET A 393 -20.14 -24.63 -0.28
C MET A 393 -19.79 -24.71 -1.79
N THR A 394 -20.37 -23.85 -2.62
CA THR A 394 -19.95 -23.66 -4.01
C THR A 394 -19.12 -22.39 -4.11
N THR A 395 -17.80 -22.57 -4.19
CA THR A 395 -16.82 -21.50 -4.44
C THR A 395 -17.04 -20.89 -5.83
N CYS A 396 -17.84 -19.83 -5.90
CA CYS A 396 -17.87 -18.94 -7.05
C CYS A 396 -16.76 -17.90 -6.88
N ILE A 397 -15.62 -18.12 -7.55
CA ILE A 397 -14.65 -17.05 -7.83
C ILE A 397 -15.32 -16.13 -8.86
N VAL A 398 -16.05 -15.12 -8.38
CA VAL A 398 -16.55 -14.05 -9.25
C VAL A 398 -15.34 -13.16 -9.56
N PRO A 399 -14.92 -13.00 -10.83
CA PRO A 399 -13.90 -12.02 -11.17
C PRO A 399 -14.35 -10.64 -10.72
N ALA A 400 -13.46 -9.88 -10.07
CA ALA A 400 -13.76 -8.55 -9.58
C ALA A 400 -14.38 -7.72 -10.72
N PRO A 401 -15.61 -7.17 -10.56
CA PRO A 401 -16.22 -6.36 -11.59
C PRO A 401 -15.28 -5.19 -11.93
N GLN A 402 -15.08 -4.94 -13.23
CA GLN A 402 -14.41 -3.73 -13.67
C GLN A 402 -15.16 -2.53 -13.08
N PRO A 403 -14.48 -1.58 -12.42
CA PRO A 403 -15.17 -0.47 -11.81
C PRO A 403 -15.80 0.37 -12.91
N ALA A 404 -17.13 0.30 -13.02
CA ALA A 404 -17.90 1.38 -13.61
C ALA A 404 -17.49 2.68 -12.89
N LYS A 405 -17.52 3.83 -13.59
CA LYS A 405 -17.30 5.14 -12.98
C LYS A 405 -18.38 5.38 -11.92
N ALA A 406 -18.18 4.87 -10.72
CA ALA A 406 -19.05 5.10 -9.59
C ALA A 406 -18.89 6.57 -9.21
N VAL A 407 -19.98 7.31 -9.30
CA VAL A 407 -20.06 8.63 -8.65
C VAL A 407 -20.04 8.34 -7.16
N PRO A 408 -19.07 8.87 -6.38
CA PRO A 408 -19.05 8.66 -4.94
C PRO A 408 -20.35 9.23 -4.33
N PRO A 409 -20.96 8.54 -3.36
CA PRO A 409 -22.18 9.01 -2.70
C PRO A 409 -21.93 10.31 -1.92
N ASP A 410 -22.98 11.12 -1.77
CA ASP A 410 -22.94 12.35 -0.98
C ASP A 410 -22.59 12.04 0.50
N PRO A 411 -21.81 12.90 1.19
CA PRO A 411 -21.50 12.72 2.61
C PRO A 411 -22.76 12.85 3.47
N PHE A 412 -22.90 12.00 4.47
CA PHE A 412 -24.05 11.98 5.39
C PHE A 412 -23.78 12.85 6.63
N GLU A 413 -24.83 13.44 7.19
CA GLU A 413 -24.76 14.08 8.51
C GLU A 413 -24.40 13.02 9.58
N PRO A 414 -23.54 13.33 10.59
CA PRO A 414 -23.17 12.37 11.65
C PRO A 414 -24.38 11.74 12.33
N MET A 415 -25.45 12.53 12.52
CA MET A 415 -26.72 12.08 13.09
C MET A 415 -27.47 11.11 12.18
N GLU A 416 -27.45 11.33 10.86
CA GLU A 416 -28.07 10.42 9.90
C GLU A 416 -27.33 9.08 9.85
N VAL A 417 -25.98 9.12 9.84
CA VAL A 417 -25.15 7.92 9.95
C VAL A 417 -25.54 7.15 11.20
N ALA A 418 -25.56 7.79 12.36
CA ALA A 418 -25.81 7.09 13.62
C ALA A 418 -27.27 6.63 13.80
N THR A 419 -28.24 7.34 13.20
CA THR A 419 -29.66 6.94 13.15
C THR A 419 -29.88 5.69 12.32
N ARG A 420 -29.17 5.54 11.18
CA ARG A 420 -29.20 4.30 10.38
C ARG A 420 -28.73 3.06 11.15
N TRP A 421 -27.97 3.27 12.23
CA TRP A 421 -27.49 2.22 13.12
C TRP A 421 -28.39 1.98 14.34
N MET A 422 -29.62 2.53 14.33
CA MET A 422 -30.64 2.30 15.35
C MET A 422 -30.23 2.70 16.78
N VAL A 423 -29.32 3.67 16.92
CA VAL A 423 -29.06 4.28 18.24
C VAL A 423 -30.18 5.29 18.50
N PRO A 424 -31.04 5.10 19.51
CA PRO A 424 -32.06 6.10 19.84
C PRO A 424 -31.36 7.36 20.39
N PHE A 425 -31.71 8.53 19.87
CA PHE A 425 -31.18 9.83 20.28
C PHE A 425 -32.15 10.50 21.26
N PRO A 426 -32.01 10.28 22.59
CA PRO A 426 -32.81 11.02 23.56
C PRO A 426 -32.50 12.53 23.49
N ASP A 427 -33.43 13.35 23.98
CA ASP A 427 -33.24 14.79 24.08
C ASP A 427 -31.92 15.13 24.82
N GLY A 428 -31.16 16.07 24.26
CA GLY A 428 -29.84 16.45 24.76
C GLY A 428 -28.68 15.64 24.19
N THR A 429 -28.93 14.68 23.29
CA THR A 429 -27.85 14.03 22.54
C THR A 429 -27.23 14.99 21.53
N ASN A 430 -25.91 14.99 21.43
CA ASN A 430 -25.17 15.82 20.48
C ASN A 430 -24.04 15.00 19.85
N LEU A 431 -23.86 15.14 18.53
CA LEU A 431 -22.77 14.53 17.77
C LEU A 431 -22.04 15.65 17.03
N ARG A 432 -20.73 15.74 17.21
CA ARG A 432 -19.87 16.67 16.47
C ARG A 432 -18.68 15.93 15.90
N TYR A 433 -18.53 15.95 14.58
CA TYR A 433 -17.38 15.37 13.92
C TYR A 433 -16.34 16.45 13.61
N HIS A 434 -15.09 16.14 13.96
CA HIS A 434 -13.91 16.96 13.70
C HIS A 434 -13.07 16.27 12.62
N PRO A 435 -13.25 16.63 11.34
CA PRO A 435 -12.63 15.95 10.20
C PRO A 435 -11.11 16.05 10.20
N ASN A 436 -10.57 17.18 10.64
CA ASN A 436 -9.12 17.43 10.74
C ASN A 436 -8.41 16.55 11.78
N LYS A 437 -9.12 16.10 12.82
CA LYS A 437 -8.60 15.23 13.89
C LYS A 437 -9.08 13.78 13.77
N ASN A 438 -10.02 13.54 12.85
CA ASN A 438 -10.76 12.28 12.76
C ASN A 438 -11.41 11.89 14.09
N ILE A 439 -11.98 12.86 14.81
CA ILE A 439 -12.63 12.65 16.12
C ILE A 439 -14.13 12.90 16.00
N LEU A 440 -14.93 11.95 16.46
CA LEU A 440 -16.36 12.11 16.70
C LEU A 440 -16.55 12.38 18.20
N GLU A 441 -16.89 13.61 18.54
CA GLU A 441 -17.35 13.96 19.88
C GLU A 441 -18.83 13.63 20.04
N VAL A 442 -19.16 12.95 21.12
CA VAL A 442 -20.53 12.50 21.40
C VAL A 442 -20.91 12.88 22.83
N VAL A 443 -22.05 13.53 22.96
CA VAL A 443 -22.75 13.71 24.24
C VAL A 443 -23.95 12.79 24.23
N HIS A 444 -23.95 11.76 25.07
CA HIS A 444 -25.04 10.79 25.16
C HIS A 444 -25.11 10.19 26.57
N THR A 445 -26.20 9.48 26.87
CA THR A 445 -26.24 8.55 28.01
C THR A 445 -25.12 7.50 27.91
N GLU A 446 -24.67 6.96 29.04
CA GLU A 446 -23.61 5.94 29.10
C GLU A 446 -23.90 4.69 28.23
N GLU A 447 -25.16 4.24 28.21
CA GLU A 447 -25.59 3.15 27.34
C GLU A 447 -25.43 3.51 25.85
N GLY A 448 -25.76 4.75 25.45
CA GLY A 448 -25.60 5.19 24.06
C GLY A 448 -24.15 5.38 23.66
N LEU A 449 -23.29 5.88 24.56
CA LEU A 449 -21.84 5.94 24.32
C LEU A 449 -21.26 4.55 24.08
N SER A 450 -21.74 3.53 24.80
CA SER A 450 -21.32 2.14 24.61
C SER A 450 -21.77 1.57 23.25
N LYS A 451 -22.92 2.02 22.72
CA LYS A 451 -23.38 1.67 21.36
C LYS A 451 -22.55 2.36 20.29
N VAL A 452 -22.22 3.64 20.48
CA VAL A 452 -21.33 4.40 19.59
C VAL A 452 -19.94 3.76 19.56
N GLU A 453 -19.38 3.36 20.70
CA GLU A 453 -18.09 2.69 20.77
C GLU A 453 -18.05 1.43 19.90
N ARG A 454 -19.05 0.55 20.05
CA ARG A 454 -19.18 -0.66 19.22
C ARG A 454 -19.31 -0.36 17.73
N PHE A 455 -20.01 0.72 17.39
CA PHE A 455 -20.13 1.16 16.00
C PHE A 455 -18.79 1.65 15.46
N VAL A 456 -18.07 2.46 16.23
CA VAL A 456 -16.73 2.94 15.85
C VAL A 456 -15.76 1.77 15.69
N ASP A 457 -15.78 0.80 16.62
CA ASP A 457 -14.99 -0.43 16.49
C ASP A 457 -15.40 -1.23 15.24
N PHE A 458 -16.69 -1.30 14.91
CA PHE A 458 -17.16 -1.89 13.66
C PHE A 458 -16.56 -1.16 12.44
N LEU A 459 -16.53 0.17 12.41
CA LEU A 459 -15.92 0.92 11.31
C LEU A 459 -14.42 0.60 11.17
N TRP A 460 -13.69 0.55 12.28
CA TRP A 460 -12.27 0.20 12.28
C TRP A 460 -12.01 -1.24 11.86
N ASN A 461 -12.85 -2.17 12.28
CA ASN A 461 -12.78 -3.57 11.86
C ASN A 461 -12.96 -3.71 10.35
N ASN A 462 -13.82 -2.89 9.74
CA ASN A 462 -14.05 -2.87 8.28
C ASN A 462 -13.04 -2.02 7.49
N THR A 463 -12.04 -1.40 8.13
CA THR A 463 -10.96 -0.77 7.37
C THR A 463 -10.21 -1.80 6.53
N PRO A 464 -9.73 -1.45 5.33
CA PRO A 464 -8.90 -2.34 4.53
C PRO A 464 -7.72 -2.89 5.33
N LYS A 465 -7.47 -4.19 5.17
CA LYS A 465 -6.37 -4.92 5.82
C LYS A 465 -5.40 -5.42 4.77
N VAL A 466 -4.11 -5.36 5.10
CA VAL A 466 -3.02 -6.00 4.37
C VAL A 466 -2.48 -7.13 5.23
N LEU A 467 -2.11 -8.22 4.59
CA LEU A 467 -1.55 -9.41 5.22
C LEU A 467 -0.05 -9.41 4.97
N ALA A 468 0.72 -9.35 6.06
CA ALA A 468 2.17 -9.33 6.02
C ALA A 468 2.73 -10.70 6.40
N PHE A 469 3.66 -11.21 5.60
CA PHE A 469 4.24 -12.54 5.79
C PHE A 469 5.75 -12.45 5.87
N SER A 470 6.33 -13.15 6.84
CA SER A 470 7.78 -13.29 6.99
C SER A 470 8.16 -14.76 6.99
N LEU A 471 9.02 -15.16 6.04
CA LEU A 471 9.57 -16.49 5.92
C LEU A 471 11.04 -16.47 6.37
N HIS A 472 11.37 -17.35 7.31
CA HIS A 472 12.75 -17.60 7.74
C HIS A 472 13.13 -19.04 7.47
N ILE A 473 14.25 -19.23 6.77
CA ILE A 473 14.89 -20.54 6.61
C ILE A 473 16.10 -20.56 7.52
N VAL A 474 16.16 -21.54 8.41
CA VAL A 474 17.21 -21.68 9.42
C VAL A 474 17.87 -23.05 9.32
N GLN A 475 19.11 -23.13 9.80
CA GLN A 475 19.90 -24.35 9.90
C GLN A 475 20.45 -24.48 11.32
N ALA A 476 20.36 -25.68 11.88
CA ALA A 476 20.96 -26.02 13.17
C ALA A 476 21.25 -27.52 13.23
N ASP A 477 21.76 -28.00 14.37
CA ASP A 477 21.88 -29.44 14.60
C ASP A 477 20.50 -30.13 14.58
N GLY A 478 20.49 -31.37 14.12
CA GLY A 478 19.27 -32.13 13.88
C GLY A 478 18.54 -32.52 15.15
N ALA A 479 19.24 -32.66 16.29
CA ALA A 479 18.61 -32.95 17.57
C ALA A 479 17.78 -31.75 18.05
N THR A 480 18.37 -30.56 18.05
CA THR A 480 17.72 -29.29 18.40
C THR A 480 16.47 -29.06 17.56
N LEU A 481 16.55 -29.20 16.23
CA LEU A 481 15.40 -28.95 15.37
C LEU A 481 14.30 -30.02 15.51
N ARG A 482 14.65 -31.28 15.75
CA ARG A 482 13.66 -32.33 16.04
C ARG A 482 12.97 -32.11 17.38
N GLU A 483 13.70 -31.65 18.40
CA GLU A 483 13.12 -31.27 19.70
C GLU A 483 12.16 -30.08 19.54
N MET A 484 12.57 -29.03 18.84
CA MET A 484 11.70 -27.88 18.54
C MET A 484 10.43 -28.29 17.78
N ALA A 485 10.57 -29.18 16.79
CA ALA A 485 9.43 -29.72 16.06
C ALA A 485 8.47 -30.48 16.99
N LYS A 486 9.00 -31.36 17.85
CA LYS A 486 8.22 -32.11 18.85
C LYS A 486 7.50 -31.19 19.83
N ASP A 487 8.19 -30.17 20.35
CA ASP A 487 7.63 -29.17 21.27
C ASP A 487 6.47 -28.37 20.65
N SER A 488 6.55 -28.14 19.34
CA SER A 488 5.57 -27.33 18.61
C SER A 488 4.41 -28.13 18.00
N ALA A 489 4.53 -29.46 17.90
CA ALA A 489 3.58 -30.31 17.16
C ALA A 489 2.12 -30.22 17.64
N SER A 490 1.89 -29.89 18.92
CA SER A 490 0.55 -29.79 19.52
C SER A 490 0.07 -28.35 19.73
N ARG A 491 0.78 -27.35 19.17
CA ARG A 491 0.49 -25.92 19.37
C ARG A 491 0.13 -25.26 18.04
N ALA A 492 -0.78 -24.29 18.08
CA ALA A 492 -1.09 -23.45 16.91
C ALA A 492 -0.11 -22.28 16.77
N ASP A 493 0.41 -21.76 17.89
CA ASP A 493 1.39 -20.68 17.94
C ASP A 493 2.78 -21.22 18.32
N HIS A 494 3.74 -21.03 17.42
CA HIS A 494 5.13 -21.46 17.57
C HIS A 494 6.06 -20.27 17.88
N ASN A 495 5.55 -19.11 18.30
CA ASN A 495 6.34 -17.94 18.70
C ASN A 495 7.39 -18.28 19.78
N SER A 496 7.04 -19.10 20.77
CA SER A 496 8.00 -19.58 21.77
C SER A 496 9.13 -20.44 21.17
N THR A 497 8.81 -21.28 20.20
CA THR A 497 9.80 -22.07 19.45
C THR A 497 10.70 -21.16 18.59
N TRP A 498 10.11 -20.15 17.94
CA TRP A 498 10.85 -19.15 17.19
C TRP A 498 11.82 -18.35 18.08
N ALA A 499 11.37 -17.91 19.26
CA ALA A 499 12.24 -17.22 20.22
C ALA A 499 13.45 -18.08 20.66
N LYS A 500 13.24 -19.40 20.89
CA LYS A 500 14.34 -20.34 21.14
C LYS A 500 15.31 -20.42 19.95
N MET A 501 14.79 -20.42 18.72
CA MET A 501 15.61 -20.40 17.51
C MET A 501 16.42 -19.10 17.39
N GLU A 502 15.83 -17.94 17.67
CA GLU A 502 16.53 -16.66 17.69
C GLU A 502 17.66 -16.63 18.73
N GLU A 503 17.43 -17.22 19.91
CA GLU A 503 18.47 -17.39 20.92
C GLU A 503 19.60 -18.30 20.42
N ALA A 504 19.25 -19.44 19.79
CA ALA A 504 20.24 -20.34 19.21
C ALA A 504 21.07 -19.66 18.12
N VAL A 505 20.47 -18.80 17.30
CA VAL A 505 21.18 -17.98 16.31
C VAL A 505 22.12 -16.99 16.99
N ARG A 506 21.67 -16.31 18.05
CA ARG A 506 22.50 -15.36 18.81
C ARG A 506 23.69 -16.04 19.49
N ALA A 507 23.47 -17.26 19.98
CA ALA A 507 24.51 -18.09 20.59
C ALA A 507 25.47 -18.74 19.56
N GLY A 508 25.19 -18.63 18.25
CA GLY A 508 25.99 -19.26 17.20
C GLY A 508 25.73 -20.75 17.00
N ASN A 509 24.70 -21.31 17.65
CA ASN A 509 24.29 -22.71 17.53
C ASN A 509 23.35 -22.96 16.34
N ALA A 510 22.81 -21.89 15.76
CA ALA A 510 21.99 -21.93 14.56
C ALA A 510 22.37 -20.79 13.60
N THR A 511 21.96 -20.90 12.35
CA THR A 511 22.19 -19.89 11.32
C THR A 511 20.91 -19.62 10.55
N VAL A 512 20.60 -18.35 10.30
CA VAL A 512 19.51 -17.97 9.40
C VAL A 512 20.04 -17.94 7.97
N LEU A 513 19.61 -18.90 7.15
CA LEU A 513 19.99 -19.03 5.75
C LEU A 513 19.23 -18.08 4.84
N SER A 514 17.97 -17.81 5.14
CA SER A 514 17.18 -16.88 4.34
C SER A 514 16.18 -16.15 5.22
N THR A 515 16.00 -14.86 4.96
CA THR A 515 14.91 -14.06 5.50
C THR A 515 14.22 -13.39 4.34
N GLN A 516 12.91 -13.60 4.24
CA GLN A 516 12.07 -13.04 3.20
C GLN A 516 10.82 -12.45 3.81
N ARG A 517 10.40 -11.27 3.34
CA ARG A 517 9.13 -10.65 3.70
C ARG A 517 8.42 -10.20 2.45
N LEU A 518 7.11 -10.41 2.41
CA LEU A 518 6.21 -9.80 1.43
C LEU A 518 4.89 -9.43 2.11
N GLU A 519 4.18 -8.50 1.50
CA GLU A 519 2.83 -8.10 1.93
C GLU A 519 1.85 -8.31 0.77
N THR A 520 0.61 -8.70 1.06
CA THR A 520 -0.47 -8.86 0.05
C THR A 520 -1.85 -8.52 0.61
N ARG A 521 -2.89 -8.49 -0.23
CA ARG A 521 -4.29 -8.39 0.19
C ARG A 521 -4.90 -9.78 0.43
N SER A 522 -5.99 -9.82 1.20
CA SER A 522 -6.83 -11.02 1.30
C SER A 522 -7.37 -11.42 -0.09
N GLY A 523 -7.33 -12.71 -0.40
CA GLY A 523 -7.75 -13.29 -1.68
C GLY A 523 -6.83 -12.93 -2.85
N GLN A 524 -5.64 -12.38 -2.60
CA GLN A 524 -4.67 -12.04 -3.64
C GLN A 524 -3.40 -12.84 -3.49
N ARG A 525 -3.12 -13.62 -4.53
CA ARG A 525 -1.90 -14.39 -4.65
C ARG A 525 -0.68 -13.48 -4.72
N ALA A 526 0.36 -13.84 -3.97
CA ALA A 526 1.63 -13.14 -3.98
C ALA A 526 2.79 -14.13 -4.06
N LYS A 527 3.88 -13.71 -4.71
CA LYS A 527 5.05 -14.53 -4.96
C LYS A 527 6.33 -13.74 -4.72
N LEU A 528 7.28 -14.36 -4.03
CA LEU A 528 8.63 -13.86 -3.88
C LEU A 528 9.63 -14.93 -4.30
N SER A 529 10.45 -14.58 -5.29
CA SER A 529 11.54 -15.42 -5.81
C SER A 529 12.86 -14.71 -5.62
N VAL A 530 13.83 -15.35 -4.99
CA VAL A 530 15.15 -14.79 -4.74
C VAL A 530 16.22 -15.83 -5.05
N GLY A 531 17.16 -15.50 -5.92
CA GLY A 531 18.23 -16.42 -6.30
C GLY A 531 18.86 -16.13 -7.65
N LEU A 532 19.52 -17.15 -8.19
CA LEU A 532 20.10 -17.17 -9.52
C LEU A 532 19.05 -17.62 -10.53
N GLU A 533 18.55 -16.71 -11.35
CA GLU A 533 17.87 -17.05 -12.60
C GLU A 533 18.92 -17.57 -13.59
N ARG A 534 18.99 -18.89 -13.73
CA ARG A 534 19.95 -19.58 -14.57
C ARG A 534 19.33 -19.90 -15.92
N ALA A 535 19.99 -19.45 -16.98
CA ALA A 535 19.59 -19.78 -18.35
C ALA A 535 20.06 -21.18 -18.73
N THR A 536 19.17 -21.94 -19.34
CA THR A 536 19.41 -23.30 -19.83
C THR A 536 18.97 -23.40 -21.29
N VAL A 537 19.73 -24.07 -22.13
CA VAL A 537 19.33 -24.32 -23.51
C VAL A 537 18.43 -25.56 -23.50
N GLY A 538 17.15 -25.34 -23.80
CA GLY A 538 16.11 -26.34 -23.81
C GLY A 538 16.08 -27.17 -25.11
N ALA A 539 14.89 -27.64 -25.47
CA ALA A 539 14.71 -28.48 -26.64
C ALA A 539 15.04 -27.75 -27.95
N PHE A 540 15.50 -28.55 -28.92
CA PHE A 540 15.78 -28.11 -30.28
C PHE A 540 14.59 -28.43 -31.15
N GLU A 541 13.98 -27.40 -31.72
CA GLU A 541 12.85 -27.55 -32.63
C GLU A 541 13.34 -27.30 -34.07
N LYS A 542 13.01 -28.20 -34.99
CA LYS A 542 13.21 -27.97 -36.41
C LYS A 542 12.00 -27.20 -36.94
N THR A 543 12.21 -26.02 -37.49
CA THR A 543 11.16 -25.23 -38.11
C THR A 543 10.77 -25.81 -39.48
N ASP A 544 9.61 -25.41 -40.01
CA ASP A 544 9.15 -25.80 -41.36
C ASP A 544 10.12 -25.40 -42.47
N ARG A 545 10.99 -24.41 -42.22
CA ARG A 545 12.02 -23.94 -43.16
C ARG A 545 13.32 -24.74 -43.07
N GLY A 546 13.36 -25.79 -42.26
CA GLY A 546 14.55 -26.61 -42.05
C GLY A 546 15.60 -26.00 -41.12
N THR A 547 15.37 -24.80 -40.57
CA THR A 547 16.24 -24.22 -39.54
C THR A 547 16.03 -24.94 -38.21
N ILE A 548 17.10 -25.09 -37.43
CA ILE A 548 17.00 -25.61 -36.06
C ILE A 548 17.03 -24.42 -35.12
N GLU A 549 16.02 -24.30 -34.27
CA GLU A 549 15.88 -23.31 -33.22
C GLU A 549 16.09 -23.96 -31.86
N ALA A 550 17.04 -23.45 -31.09
CA ALA A 550 17.24 -23.82 -29.70
C ALA A 550 16.61 -22.75 -28.80
N LYS A 551 15.58 -23.09 -28.04
CA LYS A 551 14.98 -22.14 -27.08
C LYS A 551 15.76 -22.14 -25.79
N THR A 552 15.99 -20.96 -25.22
CA THR A 552 16.56 -20.81 -23.89
C THR A 552 15.43 -20.68 -22.89
N ASP A 553 15.41 -21.56 -21.90
CA ASP A 553 14.54 -21.51 -20.73
C ASP A 553 15.32 -20.96 -19.55
N SER A 554 14.64 -20.31 -18.59
CA SER A 554 15.26 -19.87 -17.35
C SER A 554 14.68 -20.60 -16.14
N LYS A 555 15.54 -20.94 -15.19
CA LYS A 555 15.17 -21.57 -13.93
C LYS A 555 15.71 -20.78 -12.75
N MET A 556 14.82 -20.45 -11.81
CA MET A 556 15.22 -19.83 -10.54
C MET A 556 15.84 -20.86 -9.60
N ILE A 557 17.12 -20.65 -9.24
CA ILE A 557 17.85 -21.43 -8.24
C ILE A 557 18.05 -20.56 -7.01
N GLY A 558 17.35 -20.89 -5.93
CA GLY A 558 17.32 -20.13 -4.68
C GLY A 558 16.06 -20.44 -3.88
N THR A 559 15.47 -19.42 -3.27
CA THR A 559 14.22 -19.58 -2.51
C THR A 559 13.09 -18.89 -3.24
N THR A 560 12.06 -19.66 -3.60
CA THR A 560 10.79 -19.16 -4.13
C THR A 560 9.66 -19.61 -3.23
N TRP A 561 8.78 -18.70 -2.87
CA TRP A 561 7.52 -19.07 -2.23
C TRP A 561 6.38 -18.21 -2.75
N GLU A 562 5.21 -18.81 -2.72
CA GLU A 562 3.95 -18.27 -3.19
C GLU A 562 2.89 -18.54 -2.14
N ILE A 563 2.08 -17.52 -1.87
CA ILE A 563 0.96 -17.61 -0.94
C ILE A 563 -0.33 -17.14 -1.61
N ASP A 564 -1.43 -17.76 -1.21
CA ASP A 564 -2.78 -17.36 -1.56
C ASP A 564 -3.59 -17.25 -0.25
N PRO A 565 -3.49 -16.09 0.45
CA PRO A 565 -4.04 -15.94 1.78
C PRO A 565 -5.46 -15.37 1.76
N VAL A 566 -6.31 -15.85 2.66
CA VAL A 566 -7.69 -15.38 2.86
C VAL A 566 -7.86 -15.00 4.33
N LEU A 567 -8.21 -13.74 4.57
CA LEU A 567 -8.58 -13.25 5.89
C LEU A 567 -9.97 -13.77 6.27
N SER A 568 -10.05 -14.47 7.40
CA SER A 568 -11.32 -15.02 7.90
C SER A 568 -12.24 -13.91 8.45
N PRO A 569 -13.57 -14.14 8.53
CA PRO A 569 -14.52 -13.12 9.00
C PRO A 569 -14.30 -12.62 10.44
N ASP A 570 -13.53 -13.37 11.26
CA ASP A 570 -13.17 -12.97 12.61
C ASP A 570 -12.11 -11.84 12.65
N LEU A 571 -11.52 -11.50 11.51
CA LEU A 571 -10.45 -10.52 11.32
C LEU A 571 -9.20 -10.81 12.18
N ARG A 572 -9.00 -12.07 12.57
CA ARG A 572 -7.93 -12.53 13.45
C ARG A 572 -7.19 -13.71 12.89
N THR A 573 -7.86 -14.54 12.10
CA THR A 573 -7.29 -15.72 11.47
C THR A 573 -7.09 -15.52 9.97
N ILE A 574 -6.05 -16.16 9.44
CA ILE A 574 -5.67 -16.11 8.03
C ILE A 574 -5.51 -17.56 7.57
N ASP A 575 -6.29 -17.96 6.57
CA ASP A 575 -6.10 -19.21 5.86
C ASP A 575 -5.09 -18.98 4.72
N VAL A 576 -4.05 -19.79 4.65
CA VAL A 576 -2.92 -19.60 3.73
C VAL A 576 -2.67 -20.89 2.97
N ASN A 577 -2.82 -20.86 1.65
CA ASN A 577 -2.22 -21.86 0.79
C ASN A 577 -0.79 -21.45 0.48
N LEU A 578 0.18 -22.31 0.79
CA LEU A 578 1.61 -22.05 0.63
C LEU A 578 2.23 -23.05 -0.35
N SER A 579 3.03 -22.52 -1.28
CA SER A 579 4.01 -23.27 -2.06
C SER A 579 5.40 -22.69 -1.78
N LEU A 580 6.35 -23.53 -1.38
CA LEU A 580 7.73 -23.16 -1.09
C LEU A 580 8.68 -24.12 -1.82
N GLU A 581 9.63 -23.56 -2.54
CA GLU A 581 10.77 -24.26 -3.13
C GLU A 581 12.07 -23.58 -2.66
N HIS A 582 12.89 -24.32 -1.93
CA HIS A 582 14.18 -23.84 -1.42
C HIS A 582 15.32 -24.73 -1.90
N HIS A 583 16.23 -24.14 -2.66
CA HIS A 583 17.46 -24.76 -3.13
C HIS A 583 18.54 -24.66 -2.05
N PHE A 584 18.93 -25.79 -1.46
CA PHE A 584 19.81 -25.82 -0.28
C PHE A 584 21.24 -26.31 -0.58
N ALA A 585 21.54 -26.70 -1.82
CA ALA A 585 22.87 -27.13 -2.22
C ALA A 585 23.34 -26.36 -3.47
N PRO A 586 24.66 -26.18 -3.64
CA PRO A 586 25.23 -25.69 -4.89
C PRO A 586 24.82 -26.58 -6.07
N LEU A 587 24.78 -25.98 -7.26
CA LEU A 587 24.57 -26.72 -8.50
C LEU A 587 25.70 -27.71 -8.71
N GLN A 588 25.36 -28.99 -8.93
CA GLN A 588 26.32 -30.01 -9.28
C GLN A 588 26.19 -30.33 -10.76
N SER A 589 27.23 -30.01 -11.54
CA SER A 589 27.35 -30.48 -12.91
C SER A 589 27.62 -31.98 -12.87
N SER A 590 26.77 -32.77 -13.52
CA SER A 590 27.07 -34.17 -13.78
C SER A 590 27.70 -34.30 -15.16
N ALA A 591 28.84 -35.01 -15.24
CA ALA A 591 29.40 -35.38 -16.53
C ALA A 591 28.33 -36.19 -17.29
N PRO A 592 28.18 -35.98 -18.61
CA PRO A 592 27.23 -36.75 -19.39
C PRO A 592 27.52 -38.24 -19.19
N ALA A 593 26.52 -39.00 -18.75
CA ALA A 593 26.65 -40.44 -18.65
C ALA A 593 27.10 -40.96 -20.03
N ALA A 594 28.12 -41.83 -20.05
CA ALA A 594 28.61 -42.44 -21.29
C ALA A 594 27.48 -43.28 -21.90
N ALA A 595 26.61 -42.65 -22.69
CA ALA A 595 25.57 -43.32 -23.43
C ALA A 595 26.23 -44.15 -24.54
N SER A 596 25.77 -45.39 -24.71
CA SER A 596 26.20 -46.29 -25.78
C SER A 596 25.79 -45.82 -27.18
N THR A 597 24.93 -44.79 -27.24
CA THR A 597 24.57 -44.05 -28.45
C THR A 597 25.14 -42.64 -28.37
N PRO A 598 25.60 -42.03 -29.49
CA PRO A 598 26.12 -40.66 -29.56
C PRO A 598 25.03 -39.59 -29.39
N VAL A 599 24.08 -39.83 -28.49
CA VAL A 599 23.24 -38.77 -27.92
C VAL A 599 24.18 -37.98 -27.04
N VAL A 600 24.65 -36.85 -27.56
CA VAL A 600 25.46 -35.90 -26.79
C VAL A 600 24.70 -35.58 -25.52
N GLY A 601 25.26 -36.01 -24.39
CA GLY A 601 24.69 -35.73 -23.10
C GLY A 601 24.75 -34.24 -22.88
N LEU A 602 23.58 -33.61 -22.83
CA LEU A 602 23.44 -32.29 -22.26
C LEU A 602 23.97 -32.36 -20.83
N GLU A 603 24.78 -31.38 -20.41
CA GLU A 603 25.18 -31.27 -19.02
C GLU A 603 23.90 -31.20 -18.18
N THR A 604 23.58 -32.29 -17.48
CA THR A 604 22.45 -32.29 -16.57
C THR A 604 22.93 -31.73 -15.25
N GLU A 605 22.35 -30.60 -14.86
CA GLU A 605 22.61 -30.02 -13.55
C GLU A 605 21.73 -30.73 -12.52
N LYS A 606 22.37 -31.33 -11.52
CA LYS A 606 21.66 -31.89 -10.39
C LYS A 606 21.36 -30.76 -9.42
N VAL A 607 20.07 -30.56 -9.19
CA VAL A 607 19.53 -29.50 -8.33
C VAL A 607 18.90 -30.15 -7.11
N PHE A 608 19.32 -29.75 -5.91
CA PHE A 608 18.75 -30.23 -4.66
C PHE A 608 17.86 -29.16 -4.05
N ALA A 609 16.59 -29.51 -3.84
CA ALA A 609 15.60 -28.58 -3.34
C ALA A 609 14.63 -29.25 -2.36
N ALA A 610 14.18 -28.49 -1.37
CA ALA A 610 13.05 -28.82 -0.53
C ALA A 610 11.81 -28.17 -1.15
N LYS A 611 10.77 -28.98 -1.37
CA LYS A 611 9.47 -28.52 -1.89
C LYS A 611 8.40 -28.78 -0.85
N VAL A 612 7.67 -27.74 -0.49
CA VAL A 612 6.58 -27.80 0.49
C VAL A 612 5.35 -27.18 -0.14
N VAL A 613 4.27 -27.96 -0.22
CA VAL A 613 2.95 -27.47 -0.60
C VAL A 613 2.00 -27.85 0.52
N SER A 614 1.38 -26.86 1.14
CA SER A 614 0.51 -27.09 2.30
C SER A 614 -0.48 -25.95 2.48
N ALA A 615 -1.42 -26.14 3.39
CA ALA A 615 -2.41 -25.14 3.78
C ALA A 615 -2.41 -24.99 5.30
N TYR A 616 -2.47 -23.75 5.79
CA TYR A 616 -2.42 -23.43 7.21
C TYR A 616 -3.43 -22.36 7.56
N THR A 617 -4.10 -22.51 8.70
CA THR A 617 -4.76 -21.39 9.38
C THR A 617 -3.78 -20.83 10.42
N LEU A 618 -3.52 -19.53 10.34
CA LEU A 618 -2.63 -18.78 11.23
C LEU A 618 -3.42 -17.71 11.96
N GLN A 619 -3.01 -17.34 13.17
CA GLN A 619 -3.51 -16.15 13.85
C GLN A 619 -2.56 -14.98 13.58
N THR A 620 -3.09 -13.76 13.58
CA THR A 620 -2.25 -12.57 13.47
C THR A 620 -1.16 -12.54 14.55
N GLY A 621 0.08 -12.27 14.15
CA GLY A 621 1.24 -12.20 15.04
C GLY A 621 1.81 -13.56 15.46
N THR A 622 1.28 -14.69 14.96
CA THR A 622 1.85 -16.00 15.28
C THR A 622 2.85 -16.47 14.24
N THR A 623 3.85 -17.20 14.73
CA THR A 623 4.83 -17.89 13.90
C THR A 623 4.49 -19.38 13.86
N ARG A 624 4.70 -20.03 12.72
CA ARG A 624 4.49 -21.47 12.54
C ARG A 624 5.72 -22.12 11.91
N LEU A 625 6.14 -23.25 12.47
CA LEU A 625 7.10 -24.15 11.85
C LEU A 625 6.36 -24.92 10.75
N ILE A 626 6.71 -24.67 9.50
CA ILE A 626 6.01 -25.16 8.31
C ILE A 626 6.57 -26.51 7.88
N SER A 627 7.90 -26.64 7.87
CA SER A 627 8.57 -27.86 7.42
C SER A 627 9.97 -27.97 8.02
N LEU A 628 10.46 -29.21 8.09
CA LEU A 628 11.78 -29.60 8.54
C LEU A 628 12.33 -30.64 7.55
N TRP A 629 13.55 -30.43 7.05
CA TRP A 629 14.20 -31.36 6.12
C TRP A 629 15.69 -31.50 6.41
N LYS A 630 16.29 -32.60 5.95
CA LYS A 630 17.73 -32.81 5.99
C LYS A 630 18.33 -32.37 4.65
N PRO A 631 19.21 -31.35 4.61
CA PRO A 631 19.91 -31.00 3.38
C PRO A 631 20.82 -32.16 2.93
N THR A 632 20.97 -32.31 1.61
CA THR A 632 21.82 -33.33 0.96
C THR A 632 22.57 -32.71 -0.21
N GLY A 633 23.60 -33.38 -0.74
CA GLY A 633 24.32 -32.89 -1.91
C GLY A 633 25.27 -31.73 -1.61
N THR A 634 25.56 -31.51 -0.33
CA THR A 634 26.62 -30.63 0.16
C THR A 634 27.61 -31.50 0.92
N PRO A 635 28.82 -31.75 0.40
CA PRO A 635 29.80 -32.62 1.05
C PRO A 635 30.07 -32.23 2.51
N GLU A 636 29.92 -30.94 2.84
CA GLU A 636 30.11 -30.41 4.18
C GLU A 636 29.00 -30.78 5.17
N LEU A 637 27.78 -31.07 4.69
CA LEU A 637 26.62 -31.45 5.51
C LEU A 637 26.28 -32.94 5.38
N ASP A 638 26.69 -33.58 4.31
CA ASP A 638 26.52 -35.01 4.09
C ASP A 638 27.21 -35.80 5.22
N GLY A 639 26.46 -36.68 5.88
CA GLY A 639 26.93 -37.45 7.04
C GLY A 639 26.84 -36.73 8.39
N LYS A 640 26.61 -35.41 8.43
CA LYS A 640 26.32 -34.69 9.68
C LYS A 640 24.84 -34.82 10.05
N ASP A 641 24.55 -34.68 11.35
CA ASP A 641 23.18 -34.52 11.84
C ASP A 641 22.81 -33.03 11.86
N VAL A 642 22.64 -32.46 10.67
CA VAL A 642 22.20 -31.08 10.45
C VAL A 642 20.85 -31.11 9.77
N MET A 643 19.94 -30.21 10.16
CA MET A 643 18.64 -30.05 9.53
C MET A 643 18.39 -28.57 9.20
N GLN A 644 17.44 -28.35 8.29
CA GLN A 644 16.94 -27.03 7.94
C GLN A 644 15.44 -26.97 8.21
N ALA A 645 14.97 -25.81 8.64
CA ALA A 645 13.58 -25.56 8.98
C ALA A 645 13.06 -24.27 8.34
N ALA A 646 11.78 -24.26 7.97
CA ALA A 646 11.07 -23.08 7.51
C ALA A 646 10.07 -22.59 8.57
N PHE A 647 10.20 -21.34 8.98
CA PHE A 647 9.23 -20.65 9.85
C PHE A 647 8.50 -19.58 9.06
N LEU A 648 7.17 -19.59 9.12
CA LEU A 648 6.31 -18.57 8.51
C LEU A 648 5.57 -17.82 9.62
N ARG A 649 5.69 -16.50 9.62
CA ARG A 649 4.89 -15.60 10.46
C ARG A 649 3.90 -14.83 9.60
N ALA A 650 2.69 -14.63 10.10
CA ALA A 650 1.65 -13.85 9.45
C ALA A 650 1.10 -12.77 10.39
N ASP A 651 0.90 -11.56 9.88
CA ASP A 651 0.32 -10.44 10.62
C ASP A 651 -0.76 -9.75 9.79
N ILE A 652 -1.82 -9.33 10.45
CA ILE A 652 -2.89 -8.50 9.87
C ILE A 652 -2.55 -7.05 10.19
N VAL A 653 -2.35 -6.25 9.15
CA VAL A 653 -2.01 -4.82 9.27
C VAL A 653 -3.18 -4.00 8.76
N SER A 654 -3.73 -3.14 9.61
CA SER A 654 -4.73 -2.16 9.16
C SER A 654 -4.05 -1.12 8.30
N VAL A 655 -4.65 -0.75 7.16
CA VAL A 655 -4.10 0.27 6.25
C VAL A 655 -4.21 1.68 6.85
N VAL A 656 -5.20 1.89 7.72
CA VAL A 656 -5.42 3.16 8.42
C VAL A 656 -4.99 2.98 9.87
N ASP A 657 -4.17 3.90 10.36
CA ASP A 657 -3.75 3.92 11.75
C ASP A 657 -4.86 4.51 12.63
N ARG A 658 -5.28 3.75 13.66
CA ARG A 658 -6.20 4.27 14.67
C ARG A 658 -5.52 5.30 15.57
N GLU A 659 -4.19 5.36 15.62
CA GLU A 659 -3.43 6.26 16.48
C GLU A 659 -2.82 7.46 15.76
N ALA A 660 -2.75 7.46 14.41
CA ALA A 660 -2.20 8.60 13.66
C ALA A 660 -3.06 9.89 13.83
N PRO A 661 -2.42 11.04 14.13
CA PRO A 661 -3.11 12.28 14.48
C PRO A 661 -4.02 12.84 13.39
#